data_AF-F0WPD8-F1
#
_entry.id   AF-F0WPD8-F1
#
_cell.length_a   1.000
_cell.length_b   1.000
_cell.length_c   1.000
_cell.angle_alpha   90.00
_cell.angle_beta   90.00
_cell.angle_gamma   90.00
#
_symmetry.space_group_name_H-M   'P 1'
#
loop_
_entity.id
_entity.type
_entity.pdbx_description
1 polymer ?
#
loop_
_entity_poly.entity_id
_entity_poly.type
_entity_poly.pdbx_seq_one_letter_code
_entity_poly.pdbx_strand_id
1 'polypeptide(L)'
;MNLDAQQSLLSWIQSFVKTIQSSSNLSQSHYDVQSLADLCNGIFLSYLMHKIDPSYIQLDTIKLDTNYFSHLHNITTLVSAIESYYREELTQICDSSNFIDISKIVKETNEAEICKLIELLLGCAVQCPRKSDYIHPIMQMDATAQQNLMLLIENLMHRFQMISPPPHDHRSADTKASFSYSVQDEVIVEDLQRLLQINIEKVSILEMRILDMEREKQELSERIENVMKEKNGIDEKYNRLHEEKQNLVLERQSTLTRDNKKIQQLVESEVHAIVMELEANKEELQRTKEEAHERILLLENEMRRQADELDISRTKLGQLSKLETSLPKYKKKLEEMNTLKNELRELETHNAQYLEKVLDLESTIKTMPTLKALVEKYKNQVVELETRNVEATSNIQIRDQKIRRLQEELDSTLGGKEFLENQLEELRAQVSNLVQQGNDGENSDFTGGHQSAFDTLLGSSSISSLKERLARMERENAELKSGSPNAAQIHLESELELAIKAKDSLQMNMMQLKKKNQHLEEELEAALKQVGLPKAFDTVSQLPFIPHNEEKSASASSGLTESASLAARNTSIGVEQSSRMTTTMLEEYEDKLSRMQSDVEEVDSMRATVQELTNRLKDKESSINELNEQRAKLESYTRKTLHAVQTKYMVTVSSHRNQIGEKQEKIEFLEKRLKEMRASYSREQALMMSSFYEIGMEMQRRTMMPQASPQHGNAAFQPTSWLSSRRAEERTKRRNL
;
A
#
# COMPACT_ATOMS: atom_id res chain seq x y z
N MET A 1 -12.31 -60.39 1.34
CA MET A 1 -11.13 -59.64 1.82
C MET A 1 -11.64 -58.34 2.45
N ASN A 2 -10.93 -57.74 3.40
CA ASN A 2 -11.29 -56.41 3.91
C ASN A 2 -10.79 -55.31 2.94
N LEU A 3 -11.48 -54.16 2.85
CA LEU A 3 -11.12 -53.08 1.93
C LEU A 3 -9.70 -52.56 2.18
N ASP A 4 -9.33 -52.40 3.46
CA ASP A 4 -8.00 -51.96 3.88
C ASP A 4 -6.90 -52.92 3.39
N ALA A 5 -7.18 -54.22 3.36
CA ALA A 5 -6.26 -55.25 2.85
C ALA A 5 -6.16 -55.25 1.32
N GLN A 6 -7.25 -54.94 0.62
CA GLN A 6 -7.23 -54.73 -0.85
C GLN A 6 -6.39 -53.49 -1.21
N GLN A 7 -6.53 -52.38 -0.46
CA GLN A 7 -5.68 -51.20 -0.61
C GLN A 7 -4.21 -51.49 -0.26
N SER A 8 -3.96 -52.30 0.78
CA SER A 8 -2.60 -52.72 1.16
C SER A 8 -1.90 -53.51 0.03
N LEU A 9 -2.62 -54.41 -0.66
CA LEU A 9 -2.10 -55.13 -1.82
C LEU A 9 -1.88 -54.22 -3.04
N LEU A 10 -2.78 -53.26 -3.29
CA LEU A 10 -2.63 -52.28 -4.37
C LEU A 10 -1.37 -51.40 -4.15
N SER A 11 -1.19 -50.88 -2.94
CA SER A 11 -0.01 -50.08 -2.57
C SER A 11 1.30 -50.88 -2.66
N TRP A 12 1.28 -52.17 -2.34
CA TRP A 12 2.44 -53.06 -2.54
C TRP A 12 2.80 -53.19 -4.03
N ILE A 13 1.82 -53.38 -4.91
CA ILE A 13 2.03 -53.42 -6.37
C ILE A 13 2.56 -52.08 -6.89
N GLN A 14 1.98 -50.96 -6.45
CA GLN A 14 2.39 -49.62 -6.87
C GLN A 14 3.86 -49.32 -6.57
N SER A 15 4.44 -49.93 -5.52
CA SER A 15 5.87 -49.82 -5.22
C SER A 15 6.78 -50.30 -6.37
N PHE A 16 6.34 -51.28 -7.17
CA PHE A 16 7.11 -51.86 -8.27
C PHE A 16 6.93 -51.16 -9.63
N VAL A 17 5.95 -50.25 -9.76
CA VAL A 17 5.65 -49.55 -11.02
C VAL A 17 6.90 -48.90 -11.62
N LYS A 18 7.63 -48.12 -10.82
CA LYS A 18 8.89 -47.46 -11.26
C LYS A 18 10.00 -48.44 -11.63
N THR A 19 10.07 -49.59 -10.93
CA THR A 19 11.07 -50.63 -11.21
C THR A 19 10.78 -51.33 -12.53
N ILE A 20 9.52 -51.69 -12.78
CA ILE A 20 9.10 -52.40 -14.00
C ILE A 20 9.14 -51.46 -15.20
N GLN A 21 8.78 -50.18 -15.05
CA GLN A 21 9.01 -49.12 -16.04
C GLN A 21 10.49 -49.00 -16.44
N SER A 22 11.41 -49.19 -15.49
CA SER A 22 12.87 -49.12 -15.75
C SER A 22 13.43 -50.37 -16.45
N SER A 23 12.65 -51.45 -16.55
CA SER A 23 13.09 -52.75 -17.08
C SER A 23 12.26 -53.27 -18.26
N SER A 24 11.41 -52.44 -18.88
CA SER A 24 10.56 -52.85 -20.00
C SER A 24 10.23 -51.69 -20.95
N ASN A 25 9.97 -52.00 -22.23
CA ASN A 25 9.72 -51.02 -23.29
C ASN A 25 8.20 -50.89 -23.61
N LEU A 26 7.36 -50.78 -22.59
CA LEU A 26 5.90 -50.79 -22.75
C LEU A 26 5.31 -49.37 -22.85
N SER A 27 4.12 -49.26 -23.44
CA SER A 27 3.38 -47.98 -23.49
C SER A 27 3.03 -47.50 -22.09
N GLN A 28 3.10 -46.18 -21.85
CA GLN A 28 2.87 -45.57 -20.54
C GLN A 28 1.53 -45.96 -19.88
N SER A 29 0.51 -46.24 -20.70
CA SER A 29 -0.82 -46.71 -20.29
C SER A 29 -0.86 -48.09 -19.61
N HIS A 30 0.16 -48.94 -19.77
CA HIS A 30 0.20 -50.28 -19.16
C HIS A 30 0.90 -50.32 -17.78
N TYR A 31 1.35 -49.15 -17.29
CA TYR A 31 1.98 -49.01 -15.97
C TYR A 31 1.18 -48.16 -14.97
N ASP A 32 0.08 -47.54 -15.42
CA ASP A 32 -0.71 -46.60 -14.62
C ASP A 32 -1.70 -47.34 -13.71
N VAL A 33 -1.16 -48.02 -12.70
CA VAL A 33 -1.93 -48.85 -11.75
C VAL A 33 -2.57 -47.95 -10.68
N GLN A 34 -3.68 -47.30 -11.01
CA GLN A 34 -4.42 -46.45 -10.08
C GLN A 34 -5.51 -47.21 -9.32
N SER A 35 -6.07 -48.26 -9.92
CA SER A 35 -7.11 -49.13 -9.36
C SER A 35 -6.75 -50.61 -9.47
N LEU A 36 -7.54 -51.47 -8.82
CA LEU A 36 -7.41 -52.93 -8.96
C LEU A 36 -7.95 -53.41 -10.31
N ALA A 37 -8.88 -52.67 -10.94
CA ALA A 37 -9.42 -52.99 -12.26
C ALA A 37 -8.35 -52.89 -13.37
N ASP A 38 -7.37 -51.98 -13.24
CA ASP A 38 -6.28 -51.81 -14.20
C ASP A 38 -5.36 -53.04 -14.31
N LEU A 39 -5.39 -53.92 -13.31
CA LEU A 39 -4.61 -55.17 -13.25
C LEU A 39 -5.34 -56.36 -13.90
N CYS A 40 -6.64 -56.26 -14.19
CA CYS A 40 -7.45 -57.33 -14.78
C CYS A 40 -7.07 -57.68 -16.24
N ASN A 41 -6.19 -56.89 -16.88
CA ASN A 41 -5.59 -57.22 -18.18
C ASN A 41 -4.47 -58.30 -18.08
N GLY A 42 -3.98 -58.58 -16.87
CA GLY A 42 -2.91 -59.55 -16.58
C GLY A 42 -1.50 -59.12 -17.01
N ILE A 43 -1.34 -58.00 -17.74
CA ILE A 43 -0.07 -57.58 -18.33
C ILE A 43 0.92 -57.20 -17.23
N PHE A 44 0.56 -56.22 -16.37
CA PHE A 44 1.46 -55.75 -15.31
C PHE A 44 1.87 -56.88 -14.34
N LEU A 45 0.92 -57.74 -13.97
CA LEU A 45 1.18 -58.88 -13.08
C LEU A 45 2.10 -59.93 -13.73
N SER A 46 2.01 -60.12 -15.06
CA SER A 46 2.94 -61.00 -15.80
C SER A 46 4.36 -60.44 -15.82
N TYR A 47 4.53 -59.12 -15.97
CA TYR A 47 5.83 -58.45 -15.83
C TYR A 47 6.38 -58.53 -14.40
N LEU A 48 5.51 -58.46 -13.37
CA LEU A 48 5.92 -58.65 -11.98
C LEU A 48 6.35 -60.10 -11.70
N MET A 49 5.64 -61.10 -12.24
CA MET A 49 6.04 -62.51 -12.16
C MET A 49 7.38 -62.77 -12.86
N HIS A 50 7.59 -62.23 -14.07
CA HIS A 50 8.88 -62.32 -14.77
C HIS A 50 10.04 -61.69 -13.98
N LYS A 51 9.77 -60.64 -13.19
CA LYS A 51 10.76 -60.02 -12.30
C LYS A 51 11.09 -60.92 -11.10
N ILE A 52 10.11 -61.66 -10.56
CA ILE A 52 10.29 -62.61 -9.45
C ILE A 52 11.13 -63.80 -9.92
N ASP A 53 10.73 -64.42 -11.02
CA ASP A 53 11.53 -65.45 -11.71
C ASP A 53 11.29 -65.43 -13.23
N PRO A 54 12.31 -65.09 -14.04
CA PRO A 54 12.23 -65.10 -15.50
C PRO A 54 11.92 -66.47 -16.13
N SER A 55 12.15 -67.57 -15.40
CA SER A 55 12.07 -68.95 -15.90
C SER A 55 10.63 -69.40 -16.16
N TYR A 56 9.68 -68.90 -15.35
CA TYR A 56 8.31 -69.38 -15.32
C TYR A 56 7.36 -68.64 -16.27
N ILE A 57 7.75 -67.47 -16.80
CA ILE A 57 6.90 -66.71 -17.73
C ILE A 57 7.73 -65.93 -18.76
N GLN A 58 7.50 -66.21 -20.04
CA GLN A 58 8.18 -65.56 -21.16
C GLN A 58 7.36 -64.37 -21.65
N LEU A 59 7.92 -63.16 -21.61
CA LEU A 59 7.22 -61.91 -21.93
C LEU A 59 6.65 -61.89 -23.36
N ASP A 60 7.32 -62.54 -24.31
CA ASP A 60 6.89 -62.68 -25.71
C ASP A 60 5.54 -63.42 -25.87
N THR A 61 5.08 -64.13 -24.84
CA THR A 61 3.78 -64.84 -24.83
C THR A 61 2.60 -63.97 -24.38
N ILE A 62 2.88 -62.76 -23.85
CA ILE A 62 1.88 -61.85 -23.28
C ILE A 62 1.32 -60.93 -24.36
N LYS A 63 0.00 -60.90 -24.50
CA LYS A 63 -0.69 -60.12 -25.54
C LYS A 63 -1.02 -58.73 -25.00
N LEU A 64 -0.58 -57.70 -25.70
CA LEU A 64 -0.78 -56.30 -25.31
C LEU A 64 -2.13 -55.72 -25.76
N ASP A 65 -2.87 -56.42 -26.64
CA ASP A 65 -4.21 -55.99 -27.06
C ASP A 65 -5.19 -55.97 -25.89
N THR A 66 -6.02 -54.94 -25.80
CA THR A 66 -7.09 -54.80 -24.80
C THR A 66 -8.32 -55.69 -25.07
N ASN A 67 -8.12 -56.83 -25.76
CA ASN A 67 -9.18 -57.74 -26.17
C ASN A 67 -9.51 -58.73 -25.03
N TYR A 68 -10.79 -59.08 -24.86
CA TYR A 68 -11.23 -60.09 -23.88
C TYR A 68 -10.41 -61.39 -23.95
N PHE A 69 -10.16 -61.90 -25.16
CA PHE A 69 -9.36 -63.11 -25.38
C PHE A 69 -7.87 -62.94 -25.05
N SER A 70 -7.34 -61.72 -25.15
CA SER A 70 -5.95 -61.40 -24.78
C SER A 70 -5.79 -61.28 -23.27
N HIS A 71 -6.71 -60.59 -22.58
CA HIS A 71 -6.77 -60.58 -21.11
C HIS A 71 -6.96 -61.99 -20.53
N LEU A 72 -7.85 -62.80 -21.11
CA LEU A 72 -8.08 -64.19 -20.71
C LEU A 72 -6.83 -65.06 -20.89
N HIS A 73 -6.15 -64.92 -22.04
CA HIS A 73 -4.87 -65.58 -22.30
C HIS A 73 -3.82 -65.18 -21.27
N ASN A 74 -3.62 -63.87 -21.03
CA ASN A 74 -2.62 -63.35 -20.10
C ASN A 74 -2.86 -63.85 -18.67
N ILE A 75 -4.09 -63.72 -18.15
CA ILE A 75 -4.44 -64.18 -16.80
C ILE A 75 -4.28 -65.70 -16.67
N THR A 76 -4.69 -66.49 -17.68
CA THR A 76 -4.51 -67.94 -17.66
C THR A 76 -3.02 -68.34 -17.67
N THR A 77 -2.21 -67.70 -18.52
CA THR A 77 -0.75 -67.94 -18.57
C THR A 77 -0.07 -67.59 -17.24
N LEU A 78 -0.43 -66.46 -16.64
CA LEU A 78 0.08 -66.06 -15.32
C LEU A 78 -0.34 -67.03 -14.21
N VAL A 79 -1.60 -67.47 -14.20
CA VAL A 79 -2.10 -68.44 -13.21
C VAL A 79 -1.34 -69.77 -13.30
N SER A 80 -1.13 -70.32 -14.51
CA SER A 80 -0.36 -71.55 -14.68
C SER A 80 1.14 -71.41 -14.37
N ALA A 81 1.73 -70.22 -14.62
CA ALA A 81 3.10 -69.91 -14.21
C ALA A 81 3.25 -69.91 -12.68
N ILE A 82 2.26 -69.35 -11.97
CA ILE A 82 2.18 -69.38 -10.50
C ILE A 82 1.99 -70.82 -9.99
N GLU A 83 1.07 -71.61 -10.56
CA GLU A 83 0.88 -73.02 -10.17
C GLU A 83 2.14 -73.87 -10.33
N SER A 84 2.91 -73.66 -11.41
CA SER A 84 4.19 -74.34 -11.63
C SER A 84 5.22 -73.91 -10.58
N TYR A 85 5.37 -72.60 -10.32
CA TYR A 85 6.27 -72.09 -9.29
C TYR A 85 5.96 -72.65 -7.89
N TYR A 86 4.69 -72.73 -7.49
CA TYR A 86 4.30 -73.34 -6.20
C TYR A 86 4.64 -74.84 -6.14
N ARG A 87 4.48 -75.56 -7.26
CA ARG A 87 4.74 -77.00 -7.36
C ARG A 87 6.23 -77.33 -7.37
N GLU A 88 7.02 -76.53 -8.07
CA GLU A 88 8.42 -76.82 -8.41
C GLU A 88 9.40 -76.20 -7.39
N GLU A 89 9.34 -74.88 -7.13
CA GLU A 89 10.20 -74.23 -6.14
C GLU A 89 9.71 -74.42 -4.70
N LEU A 90 8.39 -74.31 -4.48
CA LEU A 90 7.81 -74.28 -3.12
C LEU A 90 7.34 -75.65 -2.61
N THR A 91 7.36 -76.68 -3.47
CA THR A 91 6.90 -78.06 -3.18
C THR A 91 5.48 -78.15 -2.59
N GLN A 92 4.61 -77.20 -2.96
CA GLN A 92 3.25 -77.02 -2.45
C GLN A 92 2.21 -77.30 -3.52
N ILE A 93 1.09 -77.92 -3.11
CA ILE A 93 -0.06 -78.12 -4.01
C ILE A 93 -0.94 -76.87 -3.99
N CYS A 94 -0.80 -76.02 -5.02
CA CYS A 94 -1.68 -74.87 -5.27
C CYS A 94 -2.71 -75.21 -6.37
N ASP A 95 -3.95 -75.52 -5.97
CA ASP A 95 -5.06 -75.70 -6.91
C ASP A 95 -5.71 -74.34 -7.22
N SER A 96 -5.14 -73.56 -8.14
CA SER A 96 -5.63 -72.20 -8.43
C SER A 96 -7.07 -72.19 -8.94
N SER A 97 -7.48 -73.25 -9.66
CA SER A 97 -8.83 -73.44 -10.22
C SER A 97 -9.94 -73.51 -9.17
N ASN A 98 -9.61 -73.87 -7.91
CA ASN A 98 -10.54 -73.82 -6.78
C ASN A 98 -10.50 -72.47 -6.04
N PHE A 99 -9.47 -71.64 -6.28
CA PHE A 99 -9.22 -70.39 -5.57
C PHE A 99 -9.68 -69.15 -6.36
N ILE A 100 -9.42 -69.11 -7.67
CA ILE A 100 -9.56 -67.90 -8.52
C ILE A 100 -10.54 -68.15 -9.66
N ASP A 101 -11.59 -67.32 -9.76
CA ASP A 101 -12.48 -67.34 -10.92
C ASP A 101 -11.95 -66.43 -12.04
N ILE A 102 -11.17 -67.01 -12.94
CA ILE A 102 -10.62 -66.33 -14.13
C ILE A 102 -11.72 -65.68 -14.99
N SER A 103 -12.92 -66.27 -15.06
CA SER A 103 -14.01 -65.67 -15.83
C SER A 103 -14.53 -64.40 -15.18
N LYS A 104 -14.59 -64.30 -13.85
CA LYS A 104 -14.99 -63.07 -13.15
C LYS A 104 -13.94 -61.97 -13.24
N ILE A 105 -12.64 -62.29 -13.18
CA ILE A 105 -11.57 -61.29 -13.40
C ILE A 105 -11.77 -60.61 -14.76
N VAL A 106 -11.97 -61.40 -15.82
CA VAL A 106 -11.91 -60.88 -17.20
C VAL A 106 -13.27 -60.41 -17.75
N LYS A 107 -14.40 -60.88 -17.22
CA LYS A 107 -15.76 -60.41 -17.62
C LYS A 107 -16.35 -59.36 -16.70
N GLU A 108 -16.12 -59.47 -15.39
CA GLU A 108 -16.76 -58.64 -14.36
C GLU A 108 -15.80 -57.61 -13.75
N THR A 109 -14.51 -57.64 -14.12
CA THR A 109 -13.44 -56.79 -13.54
C THR A 109 -13.42 -56.86 -12.01
N ASN A 110 -13.67 -58.05 -11.46
CA ASN A 110 -13.97 -58.23 -10.04
C ASN A 110 -12.73 -58.04 -9.16
N GLU A 111 -12.67 -56.91 -8.45
CA GLU A 111 -11.57 -56.51 -7.57
C GLU A 111 -11.26 -57.53 -6.46
N ALA A 112 -12.22 -58.35 -6.04
CA ALA A 112 -11.98 -59.38 -5.03
C ALA A 112 -11.24 -60.60 -5.61
N GLU A 113 -11.47 -60.97 -6.87
CA GLU A 113 -10.81 -62.10 -7.53
C GLU A 113 -9.39 -61.74 -7.99
N ILE A 114 -9.17 -60.52 -8.50
CA ILE A 114 -7.81 -60.05 -8.83
C ILE A 114 -6.94 -59.93 -7.56
N CYS A 115 -7.50 -59.52 -6.42
CA CYS A 115 -6.78 -59.54 -5.14
C CYS A 115 -6.30 -60.94 -4.72
N LYS A 116 -7.05 -62.01 -5.02
CA LYS A 116 -6.57 -63.39 -4.77
C LYS A 116 -5.38 -63.77 -5.64
N LEU A 117 -5.40 -63.38 -6.92
CA LEU A 117 -4.27 -63.61 -7.83
C LEU A 117 -3.02 -62.87 -7.36
N ILE A 118 -3.20 -61.64 -6.86
CA ILE A 118 -2.14 -60.84 -6.25
C ILE A 118 -1.64 -61.48 -4.94
N GLU A 119 -2.52 -62.07 -4.14
CA GLU A 119 -2.16 -62.78 -2.90
C GLU A 119 -1.24 -63.99 -3.20
N LEU A 120 -1.53 -64.79 -4.24
CA LEU A 120 -0.63 -65.87 -4.67
C LEU A 120 0.73 -65.34 -5.15
N LEU A 121 0.72 -64.26 -5.94
CA LEU A 121 1.92 -63.63 -6.49
C LEU A 121 2.81 -63.00 -5.40
N LEU A 122 2.21 -62.45 -4.34
CA LEU A 122 2.89 -62.03 -3.12
C LEU A 122 3.55 -63.22 -2.41
N GLY A 123 2.88 -64.38 -2.37
CA GLY A 123 3.46 -65.62 -1.85
C GLY A 123 4.70 -66.07 -2.64
N CYS A 124 4.67 -66.03 -3.97
CA CYS A 124 5.85 -66.25 -4.82
C CYS A 124 6.98 -65.26 -4.48
N ALA A 125 6.66 -63.96 -4.44
CA ALA A 125 7.61 -62.88 -4.20
C ALA A 125 8.32 -62.98 -2.84
N VAL A 126 7.60 -63.36 -1.78
CA VAL A 126 8.14 -63.47 -0.41
C VAL A 126 8.91 -64.78 -0.18
N GLN A 127 8.66 -65.82 -0.99
CA GLN A 127 9.34 -67.12 -0.88
C GLN A 127 10.48 -67.31 -1.91
N CYS A 128 10.66 -66.40 -2.88
CA CYS A 128 11.73 -66.49 -3.89
C CYS A 128 13.16 -66.30 -3.34
N PRO A 129 14.21 -66.72 -4.07
CA PRO A 129 15.60 -66.52 -3.67
C PRO A 129 15.97 -65.05 -3.42
N ARG A 130 15.30 -64.11 -4.11
CA ARG A 130 15.48 -62.65 -3.99
C ARG A 130 14.43 -61.96 -3.10
N LYS A 131 13.82 -62.69 -2.17
CA LYS A 131 12.74 -62.17 -1.30
C LYS A 131 13.05 -60.87 -0.55
N SER A 132 14.33 -60.56 -0.30
CA SER A 132 14.78 -59.23 0.18
C SER A 132 14.17 -58.08 -0.60
N ASP A 133 14.13 -58.22 -1.93
CA ASP A 133 13.78 -57.16 -2.87
C ASP A 133 12.26 -56.92 -2.95
N TYR A 134 11.48 -57.81 -2.33
CA TYR A 134 10.02 -57.80 -2.27
C TYR A 134 9.48 -57.58 -0.86
N ILE A 135 10.24 -58.00 0.17
CA ILE A 135 9.97 -57.72 1.58
C ILE A 135 10.39 -56.28 1.96
N HIS A 136 11.51 -55.78 1.44
CA HIS A 136 11.97 -54.43 1.79
C HIS A 136 10.97 -53.31 1.42
N PRO A 137 10.29 -53.33 0.25
CA PRO A 137 9.17 -52.42 -0.01
C PRO A 137 8.05 -52.51 1.04
N ILE A 138 7.67 -53.71 1.50
CA ILE A 138 6.65 -53.89 2.55
C ILE A 138 7.09 -53.18 3.85
N MET A 139 8.37 -53.31 4.23
CA MET A 139 8.93 -52.64 5.41
C MET A 139 8.98 -51.09 5.30
N GLN A 140 8.78 -50.52 4.11
CA GLN A 140 8.68 -49.07 3.90
C GLN A 140 7.22 -48.56 3.89
N MET A 141 6.22 -49.45 3.92
CA MET A 141 4.80 -49.08 3.94
C MET A 141 4.36 -48.62 5.33
N ASP A 142 3.16 -48.06 5.43
CA ASP A 142 2.53 -47.71 6.70
C ASP A 142 2.26 -48.94 7.58
N ALA A 143 2.21 -48.75 8.91
CA ALA A 143 2.05 -49.85 9.87
C ALA A 143 0.74 -50.64 9.68
N THR A 144 -0.32 -50.00 9.19
CA THR A 144 -1.60 -50.63 8.85
C THR A 144 -1.47 -51.58 7.65
N ALA A 145 -0.83 -51.15 6.56
CA ALA A 145 -0.53 -52.02 5.43
C ALA A 145 0.47 -53.13 5.78
N GLN A 146 1.49 -52.84 6.60
CA GLN A 146 2.43 -53.87 7.10
C GLN A 146 1.69 -54.97 7.87
N GLN A 147 0.80 -54.61 8.80
CA GLN A 147 0.02 -55.58 9.57
C GLN A 147 -0.93 -56.39 8.67
N ASN A 148 -1.60 -55.75 7.71
CA ASN A 148 -2.49 -56.42 6.76
C ASN A 148 -1.73 -57.41 5.86
N LEU A 149 -0.59 -57.00 5.30
CA LEU A 149 0.23 -57.84 4.42
C LEU A 149 0.90 -58.99 5.19
N MET A 150 1.36 -58.75 6.42
CA MET A 150 1.88 -59.81 7.31
C MET A 150 0.83 -60.89 7.56
N LEU A 151 -0.41 -60.50 7.90
CA LEU A 151 -1.51 -61.44 8.10
C LEU A 151 -1.86 -62.19 6.80
N LEU A 152 -1.80 -61.56 5.63
CA LEU A 152 -2.02 -62.26 4.35
C LEU A 152 -0.90 -63.28 4.05
N ILE A 153 0.36 -62.94 4.29
CA ILE A 153 1.51 -63.83 4.12
C ILE A 153 1.41 -65.04 5.07
N GLU A 154 1.09 -64.81 6.35
CA GLU A 154 0.88 -65.87 7.35
C GLU A 154 -0.28 -66.81 6.96
N ASN A 155 -1.43 -66.23 6.59
CA ASN A 155 -2.60 -67.00 6.11
C ASN A 155 -2.36 -67.71 4.77
N LEU A 156 -1.30 -67.38 4.03
CA LEU A 156 -0.91 -68.06 2.79
C LEU A 156 0.10 -69.18 3.07
N MET A 157 1.11 -68.93 3.91
CA MET A 157 2.13 -69.92 4.29
C MET A 157 1.55 -71.18 4.96
N HIS A 158 0.39 -71.06 5.61
CA HIS A 158 -0.32 -72.18 6.24
C HIS A 158 -1.47 -72.78 5.39
N ARG A 159 -1.67 -72.31 4.15
CA ARG A 159 -2.84 -72.70 3.32
C ARG A 159 -2.63 -73.92 2.45
N PHE A 160 -1.42 -74.11 1.92
CA PHE A 160 -1.12 -75.15 0.92
C PHE A 160 -0.38 -76.34 1.56
N GLN A 161 -0.68 -77.54 1.07
CA GLN A 161 -0.09 -78.78 1.59
C GLN A 161 1.27 -79.05 0.94
N MET A 162 2.24 -79.46 1.75
CA MET A 162 3.57 -79.87 1.30
C MET A 162 3.51 -81.27 0.67
N ILE A 163 4.24 -81.47 -0.43
CA ILE A 163 4.29 -82.76 -1.14
C ILE A 163 5.18 -83.74 -0.35
N SER A 164 4.55 -84.71 0.32
CA SER A 164 5.27 -85.77 1.07
C SER A 164 5.90 -86.82 0.15
N PRO A 165 7.10 -87.35 0.46
CA PRO A 165 7.62 -88.57 -0.14
C PRO A 165 6.71 -89.79 0.17
N PRO A 166 6.75 -90.84 -0.66
CA PRO A 166 6.06 -92.11 -0.39
C PRO A 166 6.77 -92.92 0.71
N PRO A 167 6.04 -93.68 1.57
CA PRO A 167 6.67 -94.47 2.64
C PRO A 167 7.41 -95.71 2.11
N HIS A 168 8.60 -95.98 2.67
CA HIS A 168 9.27 -97.27 2.52
C HIS A 168 8.80 -98.28 3.59
N ASP A 169 8.51 -99.51 3.17
CA ASP A 169 8.02 -100.60 4.03
C ASP A 169 9.18 -101.41 4.62
N HIS A 170 9.16 -101.66 5.94
CA HIS A 170 10.19 -102.41 6.67
C HIS A 170 9.58 -103.54 7.49
N ARG A 171 9.61 -104.75 6.91
CA ARG A 171 9.28 -106.00 7.63
C ARG A 171 10.53 -106.60 8.28
N SER A 172 10.35 -107.09 9.51
CA SER A 172 11.31 -107.97 10.19
C SER A 172 10.88 -109.44 10.04
N ALA A 173 11.85 -110.35 9.99
CA ALA A 173 11.63 -111.79 9.95
C ALA A 173 12.72 -112.49 10.79
N ASP A 174 12.30 -113.28 11.78
CA ASP A 174 13.17 -113.95 12.74
C ASP A 174 13.17 -115.47 12.47
N THR A 175 14.34 -116.11 12.45
CA THR A 175 14.45 -117.58 12.28
C THR A 175 15.57 -118.13 13.15
N LYS A 176 15.28 -119.25 13.84
CA LYS A 176 16.23 -119.98 14.68
C LYS A 176 16.33 -121.42 14.23
N ALA A 177 17.55 -121.93 14.11
CA ALA A 177 17.84 -123.35 13.97
C ALA A 177 18.71 -123.81 15.15
N SER A 178 18.56 -125.07 15.54
CA SER A 178 19.37 -125.72 16.57
C SER A 178 19.82 -127.07 16.05
N PHE A 179 21.04 -127.47 16.39
CA PHE A 179 21.62 -128.74 16.01
C PHE A 179 22.49 -129.26 17.16
N SER A 180 22.48 -130.58 17.36
CA SER A 180 23.23 -131.25 18.42
C SER A 180 24.04 -132.42 17.85
N TYR A 181 25.09 -132.81 18.57
CA TYR A 181 25.83 -134.03 18.27
C TYR A 181 26.31 -134.69 19.57
N SER A 182 26.49 -135.99 19.55
CA SER A 182 26.94 -136.80 20.69
C SER A 182 27.98 -137.80 20.22
N VAL A 183 29.07 -137.92 20.98
CA VAL A 183 30.18 -138.87 20.75
C VAL A 183 30.21 -139.86 21.92
N GLN A 184 30.72 -141.07 21.69
CA GLN A 184 31.05 -142.03 22.74
C GLN A 184 32.55 -142.34 22.70
N ASP A 185 33.15 -142.40 23.88
CA ASP A 185 34.57 -142.76 24.10
C ASP A 185 34.77 -144.27 24.26
N GLU A 186 36.01 -144.71 24.09
CA GLU A 186 36.65 -145.66 25.01
C GLU A 186 38.19 -145.49 24.94
N VAL A 187 38.89 -145.49 26.09
CA VAL A 187 40.30 -145.07 26.20
C VAL A 187 41.10 -145.99 27.14
N ILE A 188 42.39 -146.19 26.85
CA ILE A 188 43.31 -147.06 27.60
C ILE A 188 44.06 -146.26 28.70
N VAL A 189 44.30 -146.91 29.84
CA VAL A 189 44.59 -146.25 31.14
C VAL A 189 45.93 -145.50 31.22
N GLU A 190 47.00 -145.92 30.55
CA GLU A 190 48.30 -145.22 30.65
C GLU A 190 48.34 -143.91 29.84
N ASP A 191 47.74 -143.89 28.63
CA ASP A 191 47.54 -142.64 27.89
C ASP A 191 46.61 -141.69 28.66
N LEU A 192 45.63 -142.23 29.39
CA LEU A 192 44.75 -141.46 30.28
C LEU A 192 45.55 -140.65 31.32
N GLN A 193 46.64 -141.21 31.87
CA GLN A 193 47.47 -140.52 32.87
C GLN A 193 48.35 -139.42 32.26
N ARG A 194 48.87 -139.60 31.03
CA ARG A 194 49.55 -138.53 30.28
C ARG A 194 48.58 -137.43 29.84
N LEU A 195 47.41 -137.80 29.35
CA LEU A 195 46.33 -136.87 29.00
C LEU A 195 45.89 -136.06 30.22
N LEU A 196 45.77 -136.70 31.40
CA LEU A 196 45.46 -136.00 32.65
C LEU A 196 46.50 -134.92 32.98
N GLN A 197 47.80 -135.24 32.91
CA GLN A 197 48.87 -134.27 33.16
C GLN A 197 48.85 -133.10 32.15
N ILE A 198 48.74 -133.40 30.86
CA ILE A 198 48.65 -132.38 29.79
C ILE A 198 47.39 -131.53 29.94
N ASN A 199 46.28 -132.10 30.41
CA ASN A 199 45.05 -131.35 30.67
C ASN A 199 45.17 -130.47 31.92
N ILE A 200 45.86 -130.90 32.99
CA ILE A 200 46.16 -130.05 34.16
C ILE A 200 47.01 -128.84 33.75
N GLU A 201 48.05 -129.04 32.94
CA GLU A 201 48.90 -127.95 32.44
C GLU A 201 48.13 -126.99 31.53
N LYS A 202 47.27 -127.50 30.64
CA LYS A 202 46.36 -126.67 29.82
C LYS A 202 45.36 -125.89 30.68
N VAL A 203 44.78 -126.52 31.70
CA VAL A 203 43.85 -125.84 32.64
C VAL A 203 44.57 -124.71 33.35
N SER A 204 45.78 -124.92 33.88
CA SER A 204 46.56 -123.86 34.54
C SER A 204 46.90 -122.69 33.62
N ILE A 205 47.24 -122.95 32.34
CA ILE A 205 47.48 -121.89 31.34
C ILE A 205 46.19 -121.14 31.00
N LEU A 206 45.05 -121.83 30.91
CA LEU A 206 43.74 -121.22 30.67
C LEU A 206 43.27 -120.39 31.87
N GLU A 207 43.46 -120.87 33.09
CA GLU A 207 43.21 -120.12 34.34
C GLU A 207 44.04 -118.84 34.38
N MET A 208 45.33 -118.90 34.05
CA MET A 208 46.18 -117.71 34.01
C MET A 208 45.75 -116.72 32.92
N ARG A 209 45.34 -117.18 31.73
CA ARG A 209 44.80 -116.28 30.69
C ARG A 209 43.42 -115.72 31.05
N ILE A 210 42.59 -116.45 31.79
CA ILE A 210 41.33 -115.93 32.35
C ILE A 210 41.64 -114.78 33.31
N LEU A 211 42.57 -114.96 34.26
CA LEU A 211 42.97 -113.90 35.20
C LEU A 211 43.54 -112.66 34.50
N ASP A 212 44.30 -112.82 33.41
CA ASP A 212 44.76 -111.70 32.60
C ASP A 212 43.61 -110.99 31.87
N MET A 213 42.67 -111.73 31.28
CA MET A 213 41.47 -111.14 30.66
C MET A 213 40.54 -110.48 31.66
N GLU A 214 40.47 -110.97 32.90
CA GLU A 214 39.74 -110.32 34.00
C GLU A 214 40.40 -109.01 34.43
N ARG A 215 41.74 -108.94 34.41
CA ARG A 215 42.49 -107.69 34.64
C ARG A 215 42.29 -106.69 33.49
N GLU A 216 42.47 -107.12 32.24
CA GLU A 216 42.18 -106.32 31.04
C GLU A 216 40.75 -105.75 31.08
N LYS A 217 39.76 -106.57 31.48
CA LYS A 217 38.37 -106.18 31.66
C LYS A 217 38.18 -105.16 32.81
N GLN A 218 38.87 -105.31 33.94
CA GLN A 218 38.81 -104.35 35.05
C GLN A 218 39.40 -102.99 34.64
N GLU A 219 40.58 -102.97 34.01
CA GLU A 219 41.24 -101.76 33.52
C GLU A 219 40.39 -101.03 32.47
N LEU A 220 39.77 -101.76 31.54
CA LEU A 220 38.82 -101.20 30.57
C LEU A 220 37.54 -100.66 31.25
N SER A 221 37.03 -101.33 32.28
CA SER A 221 35.85 -100.88 33.03
C SER A 221 36.12 -99.57 33.78
N GLU A 222 37.26 -99.48 34.48
CA GLU A 222 37.69 -98.25 35.16
C GLU A 222 37.91 -97.10 34.16
N ARG A 223 38.52 -97.39 33.00
CA ARG A 223 38.73 -96.38 31.96
C ARG A 223 37.41 -95.88 31.36
N ILE A 224 36.42 -96.75 31.19
CA ILE A 224 35.05 -96.35 30.80
C ILE A 224 34.40 -95.50 31.89
N GLU A 225 34.53 -95.88 33.17
CA GLU A 225 33.98 -95.11 34.29
C GLU A 225 34.59 -93.70 34.37
N ASN A 226 35.90 -93.57 34.16
CA ASN A 226 36.58 -92.27 34.17
C ASN A 226 36.19 -91.40 32.98
N VAL A 227 36.03 -91.97 31.77
CA VAL A 227 35.46 -91.24 30.61
C VAL A 227 34.01 -90.80 30.87
N MET A 228 33.19 -91.59 31.57
CA MET A 228 31.85 -91.17 31.98
C MET A 228 31.87 -90.01 32.98
N LYS A 229 32.81 -90.00 33.94
CA LYS A 229 33.00 -88.87 34.87
C LYS A 229 33.42 -87.59 34.13
N GLU A 230 34.36 -87.68 33.20
CA GLU A 230 34.79 -86.56 32.36
C GLU A 230 33.63 -86.01 31.52
N LYS A 231 32.87 -86.88 30.85
CA LYS A 231 31.66 -86.50 30.09
C LYS A 231 30.65 -85.76 30.98
N ASN A 232 30.31 -86.32 32.14
CA ASN A 232 29.34 -85.71 33.05
C ASN A 232 29.81 -84.32 33.53
N GLY A 233 31.10 -84.14 33.83
CA GLY A 233 31.68 -82.85 34.19
C GLY A 233 31.64 -81.82 33.06
N ILE A 234 31.76 -82.27 31.80
CA ILE A 234 31.60 -81.43 30.60
C ILE A 234 30.12 -81.06 30.42
N ASP A 235 29.19 -82.02 30.52
CA ASP A 235 27.75 -81.77 30.41
C ASP A 235 27.27 -80.77 31.47
N GLU A 236 27.69 -80.92 32.73
CA GLU A 236 27.38 -79.93 33.77
C GLU A 236 27.94 -78.53 33.45
N LYS A 237 29.18 -78.46 32.94
CA LYS A 237 29.79 -77.17 32.57
C LYS A 237 29.07 -76.52 31.40
N TYR A 238 28.64 -77.32 30.42
CA TYR A 238 27.80 -76.87 29.31
C TYR A 238 26.45 -76.34 29.81
N ASN A 239 25.77 -77.07 30.70
CA ASN A 239 24.50 -76.65 31.28
C ASN A 239 24.63 -75.34 32.07
N ARG A 240 25.65 -75.20 32.92
CA ARG A 240 25.93 -73.94 33.65
C ARG A 240 26.15 -72.75 32.71
N LEU A 241 26.92 -72.93 31.63
CA LEU A 241 27.13 -71.88 30.62
C LEU A 241 25.86 -71.60 29.79
N HIS A 242 25.00 -72.59 29.60
CA HIS A 242 23.72 -72.42 28.92
C HIS A 242 22.73 -71.62 29.78
N GLU A 243 22.63 -71.91 31.09
CA GLU A 243 21.85 -71.14 32.06
C GLU A 243 22.37 -69.70 32.21
N GLU A 244 23.69 -69.51 32.30
CA GLU A 244 24.31 -68.17 32.34
C GLU A 244 23.98 -67.36 31.08
N LYS A 245 24.10 -67.96 29.89
CA LYS A 245 23.69 -67.35 28.62
C LYS A 245 22.19 -67.01 28.61
N GLN A 246 21.33 -67.92 29.09
CA GLN A 246 19.88 -67.71 29.16
C GLN A 246 19.55 -66.51 30.06
N ASN A 247 20.20 -66.42 31.23
CA ASN A 247 20.03 -65.32 32.18
C ASN A 247 20.51 -63.98 31.61
N LEU A 248 21.67 -63.94 30.95
CA LEU A 248 22.19 -62.72 30.28
C LEU A 248 21.27 -62.26 29.12
N VAL A 249 20.65 -63.18 28.39
CA VAL A 249 19.65 -62.86 27.36
C VAL A 249 18.38 -62.27 27.99
N LEU A 250 17.89 -62.84 29.09
CA LEU A 250 16.71 -62.34 29.82
C LEU A 250 16.97 -60.97 30.47
N GLU A 251 18.15 -60.76 31.04
CA GLU A 251 18.55 -59.46 31.60
C GLU A 251 18.64 -58.40 30.49
N ARG A 252 19.30 -58.71 29.37
CA ARG A 252 19.37 -57.81 28.20
C ARG A 252 17.99 -57.50 27.61
N GLN A 253 17.06 -58.47 27.60
CA GLN A 253 15.69 -58.23 27.16
C GLN A 253 14.92 -57.34 28.15
N SER A 254 15.16 -57.50 29.46
CA SER A 254 14.58 -56.68 30.52
C SER A 254 15.06 -55.22 30.46
N THR A 255 16.37 -55.00 30.29
CA THR A 255 16.94 -53.65 30.13
C THR A 255 16.45 -52.97 28.85
N LEU A 256 16.48 -53.66 27.71
CA LEU A 256 15.90 -53.13 26.45
C LEU A 256 14.41 -52.76 26.60
N THR A 257 13.62 -53.58 27.30
CA THR A 257 12.20 -53.28 27.56
C THR A 257 12.03 -52.05 28.46
N ARG A 258 12.89 -51.89 29.47
CA ARG A 258 12.89 -50.72 30.37
C ARG A 258 13.30 -49.44 29.65
N ASP A 259 14.33 -49.50 28.82
CA ASP A 259 14.86 -48.34 28.09
C ASP A 259 13.92 -47.93 26.95
N ASN A 260 13.34 -48.89 26.20
CA ASN A 260 12.29 -48.60 25.23
C ASN A 260 11.08 -47.91 25.89
N LYS A 261 10.64 -48.37 27.08
CA LYS A 261 9.56 -47.70 27.82
C LYS A 261 9.94 -46.29 28.26
N LYS A 262 11.20 -46.05 28.66
CA LYS A 262 11.68 -44.72 29.02
C LYS A 262 11.77 -43.78 27.81
N ILE A 263 12.23 -44.28 26.66
CA ILE A 263 12.24 -43.55 25.39
C ILE A 263 10.82 -43.19 24.97
N GLN A 264 9.89 -44.16 25.03
CA GLN A 264 8.48 -43.93 24.74
C GLN A 264 7.89 -42.83 25.64
N GLN A 265 8.12 -42.88 26.95
CA GLN A 265 7.64 -41.84 27.88
C GLN A 265 8.22 -40.45 27.58
N LEU A 266 9.49 -40.37 27.16
CA LEU A 266 10.10 -39.10 26.74
C LEU A 266 9.44 -38.58 25.45
N VAL A 267 9.26 -39.42 24.44
CA VAL A 267 8.58 -39.06 23.18
C VAL A 267 7.14 -38.65 23.41
N GLU A 268 6.39 -39.37 24.26
CA GLU A 268 5.02 -39.01 24.65
C GLU A 268 4.97 -37.64 25.36
N SER A 269 5.95 -37.33 26.23
CA SER A 269 6.03 -36.02 26.89
C SER A 269 6.39 -34.88 25.94
N GLU A 270 7.31 -35.11 25.00
CA GLU A 270 7.72 -34.12 23.99
C GLU A 270 6.58 -33.83 23.00
N VAL A 271 5.91 -34.89 22.52
CA VAL A 271 4.71 -34.76 21.67
C VAL A 271 3.59 -34.02 22.40
N HIS A 272 3.37 -34.28 23.69
CA HIS A 272 2.38 -33.55 24.47
C HIS A 272 2.73 -32.05 24.62
N ALA A 273 4.01 -31.73 24.87
CA ALA A 273 4.47 -30.33 24.93
C ALA A 273 4.28 -29.60 23.58
N ILE A 274 4.66 -30.23 22.47
CA ILE A 274 4.46 -29.69 21.12
C ILE A 274 2.97 -29.50 20.79
N VAL A 275 2.10 -30.43 21.22
CA VAL A 275 0.64 -30.28 21.06
C VAL A 275 0.11 -29.09 21.86
N MET A 276 0.52 -28.91 23.11
CA MET A 276 0.12 -27.76 23.93
C MET A 276 0.61 -26.42 23.35
N GLU A 277 1.86 -26.37 22.87
CA GLU A 277 2.40 -25.18 22.19
C GLU A 277 1.64 -24.88 20.88
N LEU A 278 1.29 -25.92 20.11
CA LEU A 278 0.53 -25.79 18.87
C LEU A 278 -0.94 -25.36 19.12
N GLU A 279 -1.53 -25.75 20.25
CA GLU A 279 -2.84 -25.27 20.71
C GLU A 279 -2.80 -23.83 21.20
N ALA A 280 -1.78 -23.45 21.98
CA ALA A 280 -1.57 -22.05 22.40
C ALA A 280 -1.36 -21.12 21.20
N ASN A 281 -0.53 -21.52 20.21
CA ASN A 281 -0.33 -20.77 18.97
C ASN A 281 -1.63 -20.68 18.12
N LYS A 282 -2.50 -21.70 18.14
CA LYS A 282 -3.83 -21.62 17.50
C LYS A 282 -4.73 -20.60 18.20
N GLU A 283 -4.73 -20.55 19.53
CA GLU A 283 -5.49 -19.54 20.27
C GLU A 283 -4.99 -18.12 20.01
N GLU A 284 -3.68 -17.88 20.01
CA GLU A 284 -3.11 -16.56 19.72
C GLU A 284 -3.40 -16.14 18.26
N LEU A 285 -3.30 -17.07 17.31
CA LEU A 285 -3.70 -16.84 15.91
C LEU A 285 -5.22 -16.56 15.77
N GLN A 286 -6.05 -17.11 16.66
CA GLN A 286 -7.49 -16.83 16.66
C GLN A 286 -7.81 -15.46 17.27
N ARG A 287 -7.22 -15.12 18.42
CA ARG A 287 -7.36 -13.79 19.05
C ARG A 287 -6.88 -12.67 18.13
N THR A 288 -5.73 -12.84 17.48
CA THR A 288 -5.19 -11.84 16.53
C THR A 288 -6.07 -11.66 15.28
N LYS A 289 -6.75 -12.72 14.80
CA LYS A 289 -7.80 -12.60 13.76
C LYS A 289 -9.02 -11.86 14.26
N GLU A 290 -9.47 -12.12 15.48
CA GLU A 290 -10.64 -11.46 16.09
C GLU A 290 -10.38 -9.96 16.30
N GLU A 291 -9.22 -9.58 16.85
CA GLU A 291 -8.81 -8.18 16.93
C GLU A 291 -8.68 -7.51 15.55
N ALA A 292 -8.18 -8.24 14.54
CA ALA A 292 -8.08 -7.72 13.18
C ALA A 292 -9.47 -7.50 12.56
N HIS A 293 -10.43 -8.39 12.83
CA HIS A 293 -11.82 -8.25 12.40
C HIS A 293 -12.52 -7.07 13.10
N GLU A 294 -12.31 -6.88 14.41
CA GLU A 294 -12.81 -5.71 15.13
C GLU A 294 -12.22 -4.41 14.58
N ARG A 295 -10.91 -4.37 14.31
CA ARG A 295 -10.24 -3.21 13.68
C ARG A 295 -10.80 -2.90 12.29
N ILE A 296 -11.12 -3.92 11.48
CA ILE A 296 -11.79 -3.74 10.18
C ILE A 296 -13.19 -3.16 10.38
N LEU A 297 -13.99 -3.70 11.30
CA LEU A 297 -15.35 -3.22 11.60
C LEU A 297 -15.35 -1.77 12.10
N LEU A 298 -14.37 -1.38 12.93
CA LEU A 298 -14.19 0.00 13.38
C LEU A 298 -13.83 0.94 12.21
N LEU A 299 -12.95 0.51 11.30
CA LEU A 299 -12.58 1.27 10.11
C LEU A 299 -13.75 1.40 9.11
N GLU A 300 -14.55 0.35 8.92
CA GLU A 300 -15.78 0.43 8.11
C GLU A 300 -16.79 1.42 8.69
N ASN A 301 -17.00 1.41 10.00
CA ASN A 301 -17.92 2.33 10.67
C ASN A 301 -17.42 3.78 10.59
N GLU A 302 -16.11 4.03 10.73
CA GLU A 302 -15.53 5.36 10.53
C GLU A 302 -15.60 5.80 9.06
N MET A 303 -15.42 4.91 8.08
CA MET A 303 -15.63 5.25 6.66
C MET A 303 -17.09 5.62 6.36
N ARG A 304 -18.08 4.93 6.96
CA ARG A 304 -19.49 5.32 6.85
C ARG A 304 -19.73 6.69 7.49
N ARG A 305 -19.21 6.92 8.70
CA ARG A 305 -19.30 8.20 9.41
C ARG A 305 -18.71 9.37 8.60
N GLN A 306 -17.59 9.14 7.92
CA GLN A 306 -16.96 10.12 7.02
C GLN A 306 -17.74 10.33 5.73
N ALA A 307 -18.39 9.29 5.17
CA ALA A 307 -19.29 9.44 4.04
C ALA A 307 -20.51 10.31 4.40
N ASP A 308 -21.13 10.08 5.57
CA ASP A 308 -22.21 10.91 6.09
C ASP A 308 -21.76 12.38 6.31
N GLU A 309 -20.57 12.59 6.88
CA GLU A 309 -19.98 13.94 7.03
C GLU A 309 -19.72 14.61 5.67
N LEU A 310 -19.33 13.86 4.65
CA LEU A 310 -19.14 14.36 3.28
C LEU A 310 -20.49 14.71 2.62
N ASP A 311 -21.55 13.94 2.80
CA ASP A 311 -22.87 14.25 2.24
C ASP A 311 -23.58 15.41 2.97
N ILE A 312 -23.39 15.53 4.29
CA ILE A 312 -23.72 16.75 5.05
C ILE A 312 -22.93 17.96 4.51
N SER A 313 -21.68 17.77 4.10
CA SER A 313 -20.85 18.85 3.54
C SER A 313 -21.25 19.21 2.10
N ARG A 314 -21.60 18.23 1.26
CA ARG A 314 -22.14 18.42 -0.10
C ARG A 314 -23.49 19.14 -0.07
N THR A 315 -24.38 18.79 0.85
CA THR A 315 -25.67 19.48 1.01
C THR A 315 -25.51 20.92 1.51
N LYS A 316 -24.58 21.18 2.45
CA LYS A 316 -24.19 22.55 2.85
C LYS A 316 -23.59 23.35 1.68
N LEU A 317 -22.71 22.76 0.87
CA LEU A 317 -22.16 23.40 -0.33
C LEU A 317 -23.27 23.74 -1.34
N GLY A 318 -24.24 22.85 -1.54
CA GLY A 318 -25.43 23.11 -2.35
C GLY A 318 -26.36 24.20 -1.79
N GLN A 319 -26.36 24.44 -0.47
CA GLN A 319 -27.04 25.60 0.14
C GLN A 319 -26.23 26.89 -0.07
N LEU A 320 -24.90 26.85 0.11
CA LEU A 320 -24.03 28.00 -0.16
C LEU A 320 -24.13 28.45 -1.62
N SER A 321 -24.08 27.55 -2.59
CA SER A 321 -24.24 27.87 -4.01
C SER A 321 -25.61 28.52 -4.33
N LYS A 322 -26.68 28.13 -3.63
CA LYS A 322 -28.00 28.78 -3.73
C LYS A 322 -28.01 30.19 -3.11
N LEU A 323 -27.26 30.42 -2.04
CA LEU A 323 -27.08 31.75 -1.45
C LEU A 323 -26.20 32.64 -2.35
N GLU A 324 -25.08 32.13 -2.85
CA GLU A 324 -24.17 32.80 -3.80
C GLU A 324 -24.90 33.22 -5.08
N THR A 325 -25.74 32.37 -5.65
CA THR A 325 -26.57 32.70 -6.83
C THR A 325 -27.76 33.63 -6.51
N SER A 326 -28.11 33.82 -5.23
CA SER A 326 -29.07 34.84 -4.79
C SER A 326 -28.40 36.19 -4.51
N LEU A 327 -27.14 36.19 -4.06
CA LEU A 327 -26.36 37.38 -3.70
C LEU A 327 -26.31 38.44 -4.82
N PRO A 328 -26.02 38.14 -6.10
CA PRO A 328 -26.02 39.16 -7.16
C PRO A 328 -27.43 39.73 -7.43
N LYS A 329 -28.50 38.99 -7.12
CA LYS A 329 -29.88 39.50 -7.23
C LYS A 329 -30.18 40.52 -6.12
N TYR A 330 -29.69 40.28 -4.90
CA TYR A 330 -29.78 41.26 -3.81
C TYR A 330 -28.82 42.45 -4.03
N LYS A 331 -27.62 42.23 -4.57
CA LYS A 331 -26.69 43.29 -4.95
C LYS A 331 -27.30 44.18 -6.04
N LYS A 332 -27.90 43.61 -7.09
CA LYS A 332 -28.60 44.38 -8.13
C LYS A 332 -29.76 45.20 -7.55
N LYS A 333 -30.56 44.63 -6.64
CA LYS A 333 -31.61 45.40 -5.93
C LYS A 333 -31.06 46.55 -5.08
N LEU A 334 -29.87 46.41 -4.50
CA LEU A 334 -29.20 47.47 -3.76
C LEU A 334 -28.63 48.54 -4.71
N GLU A 335 -28.15 48.15 -5.89
CA GLU A 335 -27.73 49.06 -6.96
C GLU A 335 -28.93 49.85 -7.51
N GLU A 336 -30.04 49.17 -7.82
CA GLU A 336 -31.33 49.77 -8.21
C GLU A 336 -31.88 50.73 -7.13
N MET A 337 -31.73 50.39 -5.85
CA MET A 337 -32.11 51.31 -4.75
C MET A 337 -31.20 52.54 -4.69
N ASN A 338 -29.90 52.39 -4.97
CA ASN A 338 -28.97 53.51 -5.03
C ASN A 338 -29.17 54.40 -6.28
N THR A 339 -29.56 53.86 -7.43
CA THR A 339 -29.93 54.70 -8.60
C THR A 339 -31.19 55.49 -8.30
N LEU A 340 -32.27 54.84 -7.81
CA LEU A 340 -33.49 55.52 -7.38
C LEU A 340 -33.24 56.60 -6.32
N LYS A 341 -32.29 56.38 -5.40
CA LYS A 341 -31.88 57.36 -4.39
C LYS A 341 -31.09 58.54 -4.96
N ASN A 342 -30.34 58.34 -6.04
CA ASN A 342 -29.66 59.42 -6.75
C ASN A 342 -30.63 60.19 -7.66
N GLU A 343 -31.51 59.49 -8.39
CA GLU A 343 -32.62 60.08 -9.15
C GLU A 343 -33.51 60.96 -8.24
N LEU A 344 -33.80 60.50 -7.01
CA LEU A 344 -34.53 61.29 -6.01
C LEU A 344 -33.76 62.57 -5.63
N ARG A 345 -32.45 62.50 -5.39
CA ARG A 345 -31.61 63.67 -5.09
C ARG A 345 -31.48 64.62 -6.27
N GLU A 346 -31.42 64.10 -7.48
CA GLU A 346 -31.42 64.88 -8.71
C GLU A 346 -32.75 65.62 -8.85
N LEU A 347 -33.89 64.98 -8.57
CA LEU A 347 -35.19 65.64 -8.52
C LEU A 347 -35.30 66.66 -7.38
N GLU A 348 -34.78 66.38 -6.19
CA GLU A 348 -34.71 67.32 -5.06
C GLU A 348 -33.89 68.56 -5.42
N THR A 349 -32.72 68.40 -6.04
CA THR A 349 -31.86 69.52 -6.47
C THR A 349 -32.46 70.30 -7.65
N HIS A 350 -33.10 69.65 -8.62
CA HIS A 350 -33.85 70.35 -9.66
C HIS A 350 -35.02 71.15 -9.07
N ASN A 351 -35.76 70.60 -8.10
CA ASN A 351 -36.85 71.30 -7.43
C ASN A 351 -36.34 72.51 -6.61
N ALA A 352 -35.19 72.38 -5.95
CA ALA A 352 -34.52 73.51 -5.30
C ALA A 352 -34.10 74.61 -6.32
N GLN A 353 -33.54 74.24 -7.47
CA GLN A 353 -33.22 75.19 -8.55
C GLN A 353 -34.47 75.84 -9.17
N TYR A 354 -35.60 75.12 -9.26
CA TYR A 354 -36.87 75.71 -9.69
C TYR A 354 -37.39 76.72 -8.66
N LEU A 355 -37.29 76.41 -7.36
CA LEU A 355 -37.64 77.34 -6.29
C LEU A 355 -36.73 78.59 -6.29
N GLU A 356 -35.43 78.42 -6.48
CA GLU A 356 -34.46 79.53 -6.63
C GLU A 356 -34.83 80.43 -7.82
N LYS A 357 -35.07 79.85 -9.01
CA LYS A 357 -35.53 80.59 -10.20
C LYS A 357 -36.86 81.31 -9.98
N VAL A 358 -37.78 80.73 -9.20
CA VAL A 358 -39.05 81.40 -8.83
C VAL A 358 -38.80 82.57 -7.90
N LEU A 359 -37.92 82.43 -6.90
CA LEU A 359 -37.55 83.52 -5.99
C LEU A 359 -36.81 84.66 -6.71
N ASP A 360 -35.94 84.34 -7.67
CA ASP A 360 -35.29 85.32 -8.56
C ASP A 360 -36.33 86.06 -9.41
N LEU A 361 -37.25 85.34 -10.06
CA LEU A 361 -38.33 85.96 -10.83
C LEU A 361 -39.24 86.82 -9.95
N GLU A 362 -39.59 86.38 -8.74
CA GLU A 362 -40.27 87.23 -7.76
C GLU A 362 -39.46 88.48 -7.39
N SER A 363 -38.14 88.38 -7.26
CA SER A 363 -37.28 89.54 -6.95
C SER A 363 -37.28 90.57 -8.09
N THR A 364 -37.20 90.11 -9.35
CA THR A 364 -37.29 90.99 -10.52
C THR A 364 -38.69 91.60 -10.68
N ILE A 365 -39.74 90.85 -10.34
CA ILE A 365 -41.12 91.38 -10.26
C ILE A 365 -41.24 92.44 -9.15
N LYS A 366 -40.54 92.28 -8.01
CA LYS A 366 -40.49 93.28 -6.93
C LYS A 366 -39.71 94.55 -7.33
N THR A 367 -38.76 94.49 -8.26
CA THR A 367 -38.06 95.67 -8.82
C THR A 367 -38.73 96.28 -10.05
N MET A 368 -39.60 95.54 -10.76
CA MET A 368 -40.34 96.03 -11.93
C MET A 368 -41.09 97.37 -11.69
N PRO A 369 -41.73 97.65 -10.53
CA PRO A 369 -42.35 98.95 -10.26
C PRO A 369 -41.36 100.12 -10.21
N THR A 370 -40.15 99.94 -9.67
CA THR A 370 -39.16 101.03 -9.58
C THR A 370 -38.54 101.32 -10.95
N LEU A 371 -38.30 100.28 -11.75
CA LEU A 371 -37.90 100.42 -13.16
C LEU A 371 -38.99 101.11 -13.98
N LYS A 372 -40.26 100.73 -13.83
CA LYS A 372 -41.39 101.42 -14.49
C LYS A 372 -41.50 102.89 -14.08
N ALA A 373 -41.33 103.20 -12.78
CA ALA A 373 -41.32 104.59 -12.31
C ALA A 373 -40.15 105.41 -12.85
N LEU A 374 -38.98 104.79 -13.09
CA LEU A 374 -37.83 105.44 -13.73
C LEU A 374 -38.05 105.65 -15.24
N VAL A 375 -38.64 104.68 -15.94
CA VAL A 375 -39.04 104.82 -17.35
C VAL A 375 -40.06 105.93 -17.52
N GLU A 376 -41.09 106.00 -16.67
CA GLU A 376 -42.11 107.04 -16.76
C GLU A 376 -41.54 108.43 -16.43
N LYS A 377 -40.54 108.53 -15.52
CA LYS A 377 -39.77 109.77 -15.32
C LYS A 377 -39.02 110.22 -16.58
N TYR A 378 -38.27 109.33 -17.23
CA TYR A 378 -37.54 109.67 -18.46
C TYR A 378 -38.50 109.99 -19.62
N LYS A 379 -39.62 109.28 -19.75
CA LYS A 379 -40.67 109.57 -20.72
C LYS A 379 -41.30 110.95 -20.48
N ASN A 380 -41.61 111.30 -19.23
CA ASN A 380 -42.09 112.64 -18.90
C ASN A 380 -41.04 113.71 -19.22
N GLN A 381 -39.76 113.45 -18.93
CA GLN A 381 -38.65 114.36 -19.28
C GLN A 381 -38.50 114.55 -20.80
N VAL A 382 -38.70 113.49 -21.60
CA VAL A 382 -38.73 113.60 -23.07
C VAL A 382 -39.89 114.47 -23.52
N VAL A 383 -41.11 114.24 -23.02
CA VAL A 383 -42.29 115.08 -23.33
C VAL A 383 -42.06 116.54 -22.92
N GLU A 384 -41.42 116.78 -21.76
CA GLU A 384 -41.09 118.14 -21.26
C GLU A 384 -39.95 118.84 -22.04
N LEU A 385 -39.18 118.08 -22.83
CA LEU A 385 -38.21 118.61 -23.78
C LEU A 385 -38.86 118.83 -25.16
N GLU A 386 -39.76 117.94 -25.58
CA GLU A 386 -40.56 118.09 -26.80
C GLU A 386 -41.48 119.32 -26.74
N THR A 387 -42.19 119.55 -25.63
CA THR A 387 -43.01 120.76 -25.45
C THR A 387 -42.17 122.04 -25.51
N ARG A 388 -41.01 122.09 -24.82
CA ARG A 388 -40.08 123.22 -24.91
C ARG A 388 -39.57 123.44 -26.33
N ASN A 389 -39.35 122.39 -27.11
CA ASN A 389 -38.91 122.50 -28.51
C ASN A 389 -40.03 123.04 -29.41
N VAL A 390 -41.29 122.64 -29.17
CA VAL A 390 -42.49 123.21 -29.84
C VAL A 390 -42.72 124.67 -29.43
N GLU A 391 -42.54 125.02 -28.16
CA GLU A 391 -42.59 126.41 -27.68
C GLU A 391 -41.48 127.27 -28.31
N ALA A 392 -40.26 126.75 -28.42
CA ALA A 392 -39.13 127.44 -29.04
C ALA A 392 -39.35 127.66 -30.54
N THR A 393 -39.80 126.64 -31.28
CA THR A 393 -40.11 126.76 -32.72
C THR A 393 -41.31 127.68 -32.98
N SER A 394 -42.34 127.65 -32.13
CA SER A 394 -43.46 128.61 -32.17
C SER A 394 -42.98 130.06 -31.95
N ASN A 395 -42.11 130.30 -30.96
CA ASN A 395 -41.51 131.61 -30.73
C ASN A 395 -40.64 132.09 -31.89
N ILE A 396 -39.93 131.19 -32.58
CA ILE A 396 -39.20 131.50 -33.81
C ILE A 396 -40.19 131.90 -34.93
N GLN A 397 -41.23 131.11 -35.18
CA GLN A 397 -42.26 131.43 -36.18
C GLN A 397 -42.93 132.80 -35.94
N ILE A 398 -43.21 133.17 -34.68
CA ILE A 398 -43.76 134.49 -34.32
C ILE A 398 -42.75 135.61 -34.63
N ARG A 399 -41.45 135.39 -34.40
CA ARG A 399 -40.40 136.34 -34.79
C ARG A 399 -40.25 136.43 -36.30
N ASP A 400 -40.28 135.32 -37.04
CA ASP A 400 -40.19 135.29 -38.50
C ASP A 400 -41.41 135.95 -39.18
N GLN A 401 -42.59 135.90 -38.57
CA GLN A 401 -43.75 136.68 -39.01
C GLN A 401 -43.56 138.17 -38.74
N LYS A 402 -42.94 138.56 -37.62
CA LYS A 402 -42.70 139.97 -37.30
C LYS A 402 -41.57 140.57 -38.14
N ILE A 403 -40.54 139.79 -38.46
CA ILE A 403 -39.49 140.17 -39.42
C ILE A 403 -40.12 140.40 -40.81
N ARG A 404 -40.98 139.48 -41.29
CA ARG A 404 -41.68 139.65 -42.57
C ARG A 404 -42.53 140.92 -42.64
N ARG A 405 -43.31 141.25 -41.61
CA ARG A 405 -44.06 142.53 -41.60
C ARG A 405 -43.16 143.76 -41.65
N LEU A 406 -42.02 143.72 -40.95
CA LEU A 406 -41.03 144.82 -41.01
C LEU A 406 -40.33 144.91 -42.37
N GLN A 407 -40.21 143.79 -43.11
CA GLN A 407 -39.75 143.79 -44.50
C GLN A 407 -40.83 144.34 -45.45
N GLU A 408 -42.08 143.92 -45.30
CA GLU A 408 -43.22 144.45 -46.07
C GLU A 408 -43.42 145.97 -45.83
N GLU A 409 -43.22 146.45 -44.60
CA GLU A 409 -43.19 147.88 -44.26
C GLU A 409 -42.00 148.60 -44.92
N LEU A 410 -40.80 148.02 -44.90
CA LEU A 410 -39.61 148.58 -45.55
C LEU A 410 -39.77 148.68 -47.07
N ASP A 411 -40.19 147.58 -47.72
CA ASP A 411 -40.39 147.51 -49.18
C ASP A 411 -41.48 148.50 -49.63
N SER A 412 -42.52 148.69 -48.82
CA SER A 412 -43.54 149.74 -49.03
C SER A 412 -42.93 151.16 -49.01
N THR A 413 -42.06 151.46 -48.05
CA THR A 413 -41.35 152.76 -48.02
C THR A 413 -40.35 152.93 -49.17
N LEU A 414 -39.71 151.86 -49.63
CA LEU A 414 -38.83 151.88 -50.80
C LEU A 414 -39.61 152.11 -52.10
N GLY A 415 -40.73 151.41 -52.32
CA GLY A 415 -41.61 151.66 -53.47
C GLY A 415 -42.17 153.09 -53.48
N GLY A 416 -42.49 153.65 -52.30
CA GLY A 416 -42.86 155.07 -52.15
C GLY A 416 -41.73 156.04 -52.54
N LYS A 417 -40.47 155.70 -52.24
CA LYS A 417 -39.29 156.46 -52.67
C LYS A 417 -39.09 156.38 -54.18
N GLU A 418 -39.11 155.18 -54.76
CA GLU A 418 -38.92 154.96 -56.19
C GLU A 418 -40.01 155.66 -57.03
N PHE A 419 -41.26 155.68 -56.55
CA PHE A 419 -42.35 156.41 -57.22
C PHE A 419 -42.09 157.93 -57.31
N LEU A 420 -41.51 158.54 -56.27
CA LEU A 420 -41.14 159.96 -56.26
C LEU A 420 -39.89 160.25 -57.11
N GLU A 421 -38.93 159.33 -57.16
CA GLU A 421 -37.75 159.45 -58.04
C GLU A 421 -38.16 159.36 -59.52
N ASN A 422 -39.08 158.47 -59.88
CA ASN A 422 -39.60 158.37 -61.25
C ASN A 422 -40.36 159.64 -61.70
N GLN A 423 -41.15 160.28 -60.83
CA GLN A 423 -41.84 161.54 -61.18
C GLN A 423 -40.87 162.72 -61.42
N LEU A 424 -39.71 162.72 -60.75
CA LEU A 424 -38.67 163.73 -60.99
C LEU A 424 -37.93 163.50 -62.31
N GLU A 425 -37.76 162.25 -62.73
CA GLU A 425 -37.08 161.92 -63.98
C GLU A 425 -37.98 162.13 -65.21
N GLU A 426 -39.29 161.87 -65.11
CA GLU A 426 -40.25 162.15 -66.19
C GLU A 426 -40.35 163.66 -66.53
N LEU A 427 -40.26 164.54 -65.53
CA LEU A 427 -40.21 165.99 -65.74
C LEU A 427 -38.87 166.51 -66.29
N ARG A 428 -37.76 165.78 -66.09
CA ARG A 428 -36.46 166.13 -66.68
C ARG A 428 -36.40 165.92 -68.19
N ALA A 429 -37.25 165.03 -68.73
CA ALA A 429 -37.27 164.71 -70.17
C ALA A 429 -37.70 165.87 -71.09
N GLN A 430 -38.37 166.91 -70.57
CA GLN A 430 -38.91 168.01 -71.41
C GLN A 430 -38.01 169.24 -71.54
N VAL A 431 -36.89 169.34 -70.80
CA VAL A 431 -36.00 170.54 -70.81
C VAL A 431 -34.57 170.21 -71.23
N SER A 432 -34.38 169.18 -72.07
CA SER A 432 -33.09 168.87 -72.69
C SER A 432 -32.82 169.80 -73.90
N ASN A 433 -32.75 171.10 -73.63
CA ASN A 433 -32.33 172.11 -74.59
C ASN A 433 -31.67 173.29 -73.84
N LEU A 434 -30.38 173.51 -74.11
CA LEU A 434 -29.43 174.42 -73.44
C LEU A 434 -28.83 173.99 -72.06
N VAL A 435 -27.50 173.77 -72.11
CA VAL A 435 -26.47 174.36 -71.21
C VAL A 435 -25.96 173.59 -69.96
N GLN A 436 -24.64 173.30 -70.03
CA GLN A 436 -23.61 173.10 -68.97
C GLN A 436 -23.81 171.95 -67.93
N GLN A 437 -22.84 171.05 -67.71
CA GLN A 437 -21.46 171.18 -67.19
C GLN A 437 -21.36 171.66 -65.73
N GLY A 438 -20.85 170.80 -64.83
CA GLY A 438 -19.99 171.24 -63.72
C GLY A 438 -20.27 170.70 -62.31
N ASN A 439 -19.47 169.71 -61.90
CA ASN A 439 -18.69 169.68 -60.65
C ASN A 439 -19.34 169.43 -59.25
N ASP A 440 -18.67 168.53 -58.49
CA ASP A 440 -18.40 168.40 -57.04
C ASP A 440 -19.43 168.81 -55.94
N GLY A 441 -19.44 168.06 -54.82
CA GLY A 441 -19.93 168.61 -53.53
C GLY A 441 -20.34 167.62 -52.43
N GLU A 442 -19.41 167.33 -51.51
CA GLU A 442 -19.62 166.73 -50.18
C GLU A 442 -20.47 167.62 -49.20
N ASN A 443 -20.86 167.30 -47.94
CA ASN A 443 -20.65 166.15 -47.01
C ASN A 443 -21.66 166.17 -45.81
N SER A 444 -21.67 165.13 -44.97
CA SER A 444 -22.08 165.10 -43.52
C SER A 444 -23.59 165.28 -43.16
N ASP A 445 -24.13 164.93 -41.96
CA ASP A 445 -23.56 164.37 -40.70
C ASP A 445 -24.61 163.60 -39.82
N PHE A 446 -24.15 162.82 -38.82
CA PHE A 446 -24.73 162.47 -37.48
C PHE A 446 -26.19 161.90 -37.34
N THR A 447 -26.60 161.02 -36.40
CA THR A 447 -26.04 160.27 -35.22
C THR A 447 -26.98 159.05 -34.96
N GLY A 448 -26.78 158.05 -34.08
CA GLY A 448 -25.80 157.65 -33.04
C GLY A 448 -26.15 156.20 -32.56
N GLY A 449 -25.31 155.39 -31.90
CA GLY A 449 -24.87 155.48 -30.48
C GLY A 449 -25.91 154.87 -29.51
N HIS A 450 -25.66 154.14 -28.40
CA HIS A 450 -24.50 153.62 -27.64
C HIS A 450 -25.07 152.67 -26.54
N GLN A 451 -24.40 151.83 -25.73
CA GLN A 451 -23.01 151.30 -25.51
C GLN A 451 -23.15 149.94 -24.74
N SER A 452 -22.32 148.91 -24.92
CA SER A 452 -21.00 148.61 -24.29
C SER A 452 -20.98 148.31 -22.78
N ALA A 453 -20.32 147.20 -22.40
CA ALA A 453 -19.50 147.08 -21.18
C ALA A 453 -18.52 145.88 -21.28
N PHE A 454 -17.24 146.11 -20.95
CA PHE A 454 -16.16 145.12 -20.81
C PHE A 454 -15.30 145.56 -19.62
N ASP A 455 -15.02 144.67 -18.65
CA ASP A 455 -13.80 144.74 -17.81
C ASP A 455 -13.58 143.47 -16.96
N THR A 456 -12.44 143.43 -16.28
CA THR A 456 -11.96 142.50 -15.23
C THR A 456 -11.24 141.24 -15.72
N LEU A 457 -9.91 141.37 -15.76
CA LEU A 457 -8.92 140.30 -15.96
C LEU A 457 -8.13 140.12 -14.64
N LEU A 458 -7.54 138.94 -14.41
CA LEU A 458 -6.85 138.48 -13.17
C LEU A 458 -7.80 138.01 -12.05
N GLY A 459 -7.56 136.89 -11.37
CA GLY A 459 -6.52 135.87 -11.59
C GLY A 459 -6.43 134.82 -10.47
N SER A 460 -5.75 133.69 -10.75
CA SER A 460 -5.48 132.56 -9.83
C SER A 460 -6.72 131.71 -9.42
N SER A 461 -6.62 130.41 -9.09
CA SER A 461 -5.62 129.38 -9.48
C SER A 461 -6.09 127.96 -9.15
N SER A 462 -5.83 127.02 -10.06
CA SER A 462 -5.40 125.63 -9.82
C SER A 462 -5.61 125.01 -8.42
N ILE A 463 -6.81 124.46 -8.11
CA ILE A 463 -6.96 123.60 -6.91
C ILE A 463 -7.96 122.43 -6.98
N SER A 464 -8.85 122.36 -7.98
CA SER A 464 -9.76 121.20 -8.15
C SER A 464 -9.14 120.01 -8.91
N SER A 465 -8.21 120.26 -9.84
CA SER A 465 -7.60 119.23 -10.71
C SER A 465 -6.67 118.24 -9.99
N LEU A 466 -6.32 118.48 -8.72
CA LEU A 466 -5.46 117.61 -7.92
C LEU A 466 -6.21 116.54 -7.12
N LYS A 467 -7.55 116.64 -6.96
CA LYS A 467 -8.32 115.61 -6.24
C LYS A 467 -8.74 114.43 -7.12
N GLU A 468 -8.95 114.63 -8.41
CA GLU A 468 -9.30 113.55 -9.34
C GLU A 468 -8.11 112.62 -9.63
N ARG A 469 -6.89 113.15 -9.67
CA ARG A 469 -5.69 112.37 -10.03
C ARG A 469 -5.21 111.44 -8.91
N LEU A 470 -5.61 111.69 -7.65
CA LEU A 470 -5.36 110.77 -6.53
C LEU A 470 -6.27 109.53 -6.62
N ALA A 471 -7.59 109.76 -6.75
CA ALA A 471 -8.62 108.72 -6.73
C ALA A 471 -8.63 107.77 -7.95
N ARG A 472 -7.83 108.07 -9.00
CA ARG A 472 -7.59 107.15 -10.13
C ARG A 472 -6.43 106.18 -9.84
N MET A 473 -5.30 106.65 -9.30
CA MET A 473 -4.16 105.75 -9.01
C MET A 473 -4.42 104.77 -7.86
N GLU A 474 -5.32 105.11 -6.93
CA GLU A 474 -5.74 104.20 -5.84
C GLU A 474 -6.60 103.01 -6.34
N ARG A 475 -7.23 103.10 -7.52
CA ARG A 475 -7.86 101.95 -8.19
C ARG A 475 -6.84 101.10 -8.96
N GLU A 476 -5.97 101.75 -9.72
CA GLU A 476 -4.97 101.09 -10.57
C GLU A 476 -3.99 100.21 -9.77
N ASN A 477 -3.70 100.58 -8.52
CA ASN A 477 -2.88 99.79 -7.59
C ASN A 477 -3.63 98.62 -6.89
N ALA A 478 -4.95 98.52 -7.07
CA ALA A 478 -5.76 97.41 -6.57
C ALA A 478 -5.92 96.30 -7.63
N GLU A 479 -6.13 96.67 -8.90
CA GLU A 479 -6.32 95.73 -10.01
C GLU A 479 -5.02 94.99 -10.40
N LEU A 480 -3.84 95.56 -10.08
CA LEU A 480 -2.55 94.91 -10.29
C LEU A 480 -2.10 93.99 -9.12
N LYS A 481 -2.95 93.72 -8.13
CA LYS A 481 -2.70 92.76 -7.02
C LYS A 481 -3.61 91.54 -7.01
N SER A 482 -4.53 91.42 -7.97
CA SER A 482 -5.39 90.23 -8.17
C SER A 482 -4.81 89.21 -9.16
N GLY A 483 -3.68 89.52 -9.80
CA GLY A 483 -2.94 88.61 -10.69
C GLY A 483 -2.37 87.41 -9.94
N SER A 484 -3.16 86.34 -9.84
CA SER A 484 -2.89 85.22 -8.93
C SER A 484 -1.82 84.24 -9.45
N PRO A 485 -0.80 83.89 -8.65
CA PRO A 485 0.18 82.84 -8.99
C PRO A 485 -0.43 81.42 -8.92
N ASN A 486 -1.66 81.27 -8.42
CA ASN A 486 -2.22 79.99 -8.03
C ASN A 486 -2.49 79.02 -9.20
N ALA A 487 -2.63 79.52 -10.43
CA ALA A 487 -2.85 78.67 -11.61
C ALA A 487 -1.66 77.76 -11.93
N ALA A 488 -0.43 78.27 -11.77
CA ALA A 488 0.79 77.48 -11.94
C ALA A 488 0.98 76.49 -10.79
N GLN A 489 0.64 76.91 -9.56
CA GLN A 489 0.79 76.08 -8.37
C GLN A 489 -0.18 74.90 -8.36
N ILE A 490 -1.47 75.10 -8.72
CA ILE A 490 -2.46 74.01 -8.84
C ILE A 490 -2.05 72.99 -9.92
N HIS A 491 -1.50 73.45 -11.05
CA HIS A 491 -1.00 72.53 -12.09
C HIS A 491 0.18 71.69 -11.59
N LEU A 492 1.16 72.34 -10.95
CA LEU A 492 2.34 71.66 -10.42
C LEU A 492 1.99 70.70 -9.26
N GLU A 493 1.01 71.05 -8.43
CA GLU A 493 0.52 70.21 -7.33
C GLU A 493 -0.28 69.00 -7.85
N SER A 494 -1.01 69.15 -8.96
CA SER A 494 -1.67 68.02 -9.65
C SER A 494 -0.67 67.08 -10.33
N GLU A 495 0.37 67.61 -10.99
CA GLU A 495 1.47 66.79 -11.53
C GLU A 495 2.25 66.08 -10.41
N LEU A 496 2.48 66.75 -9.28
CA LEU A 496 3.13 66.15 -8.11
C LEU A 496 2.29 65.02 -7.51
N GLU A 497 0.97 65.19 -7.40
CA GLU A 497 0.07 64.14 -6.88
C GLU A 497 0.03 62.91 -7.81
N LEU A 498 0.04 63.13 -9.13
CA LEU A 498 0.16 62.05 -10.12
C LEU A 498 1.53 61.35 -10.05
N ALA A 499 2.62 62.10 -9.89
CA ALA A 499 3.96 61.55 -9.72
C ALA A 499 4.11 60.74 -8.42
N ILE A 500 3.47 61.17 -7.32
CA ILE A 500 3.43 60.43 -6.06
C ILE A 500 2.64 59.13 -6.23
N LYS A 501 1.45 59.15 -6.85
CA LYS A 501 0.66 57.94 -7.14
C LYS A 501 1.43 56.96 -8.05
N ALA A 502 2.16 57.46 -9.04
CA ALA A 502 3.03 56.65 -9.88
C ALA A 502 4.18 56.02 -9.09
N LYS A 503 4.89 56.80 -8.26
CA LYS A 503 5.95 56.33 -7.36
C LYS A 503 5.45 55.23 -6.42
N ASP A 504 4.31 55.40 -5.77
CA ASP A 504 3.79 54.44 -4.80
C ASP A 504 3.38 53.12 -5.49
N SER A 505 2.86 53.19 -6.73
CA SER A 505 2.59 52.01 -7.56
C SER A 505 3.89 51.25 -7.93
N LEU A 506 4.96 51.98 -8.27
CA LEU A 506 6.28 51.40 -8.55
C LEU A 506 6.92 50.81 -7.28
N GLN A 507 6.75 51.46 -6.12
CA GLN A 507 7.24 50.97 -4.84
C GLN A 507 6.53 49.68 -4.41
N MET A 508 5.23 49.56 -4.66
CA MET A 508 4.49 48.30 -4.47
C MET A 508 4.94 47.20 -5.44
N ASN A 509 5.15 47.52 -6.72
CA ASN A 509 5.69 46.58 -7.70
C ASN A 509 7.10 46.10 -7.33
N MET A 510 7.99 46.99 -6.85
CA MET A 510 9.30 46.63 -6.30
C MET A 510 9.18 45.73 -5.07
N MET A 511 8.23 45.97 -4.17
CA MET A 511 8.01 45.13 -3.00
C MET A 511 7.52 43.72 -3.38
N GLN A 512 6.65 43.62 -4.40
CA GLN A 512 6.21 42.33 -4.94
C GLN A 512 7.34 41.58 -5.65
N LEU A 513 8.15 42.27 -6.45
CA LEU A 513 9.35 41.71 -7.09
C LEU A 513 10.36 41.22 -6.04
N LYS A 514 10.63 42.01 -5.00
CA LYS A 514 11.53 41.60 -3.91
C LYS A 514 11.02 40.34 -3.19
N LYS A 515 9.72 40.24 -2.89
CA LYS A 515 9.12 39.03 -2.33
C LYS A 515 9.23 37.82 -3.26
N LYS A 516 9.06 38.00 -4.58
CA LYS A 516 9.25 36.92 -5.56
C LYS A 516 10.71 36.46 -5.64
N ASN A 517 11.67 37.38 -5.63
CA ASN A 517 13.09 37.02 -5.59
C ASN A 517 13.45 36.26 -4.31
N GLN A 518 12.99 36.71 -3.14
CA GLN A 518 13.21 35.98 -1.88
C GLN A 518 12.62 34.58 -1.91
N HIS A 519 11.43 34.40 -2.50
CA HIS A 519 10.83 33.08 -2.64
C HIS A 519 11.60 32.16 -3.61
N LEU A 520 12.13 32.72 -4.71
CA LEU A 520 13.00 31.99 -5.64
C LEU A 520 14.38 31.65 -5.03
N GLU A 521 14.90 32.51 -4.14
CA GLU A 521 16.11 32.23 -3.35
C GLU A 521 15.86 31.09 -2.34
N GLU A 522 14.71 31.07 -1.67
CA GLU A 522 14.26 29.97 -0.79
C GLU A 522 14.07 28.66 -1.56
N GLU A 523 13.44 28.68 -2.74
CA GLU A 523 13.29 27.50 -3.61
C GLU A 523 14.64 26.98 -4.12
N LEU A 524 15.58 27.86 -4.47
CA LEU A 524 16.93 27.49 -4.92
C LEU A 524 17.75 26.86 -3.78
N GLU A 525 17.67 27.40 -2.56
CA GLU A 525 18.35 26.83 -1.40
C GLU A 525 17.72 25.47 -0.98
N ALA A 526 16.40 25.33 -1.12
CA ALA A 526 15.70 24.06 -0.93
C ALA A 526 16.12 23.00 -1.95
N ALA A 527 16.27 23.37 -3.23
CA ALA A 527 16.76 22.49 -4.28
C ALA A 527 18.21 22.04 -4.03
N LEU A 528 19.10 22.97 -3.65
CA LEU A 528 20.49 22.66 -3.29
C LEU A 528 20.61 21.73 -2.07
N LYS A 529 19.64 21.75 -1.14
CA LYS A 529 19.58 20.81 0.00
C LYS A 529 19.02 19.43 -0.34
N GLN A 530 18.36 19.25 -1.49
CA GLN A 530 17.87 17.93 -1.92
C GLN A 530 18.86 17.18 -2.82
N VAL A 531 19.75 17.88 -3.55
CA VAL A 531 20.77 17.23 -4.41
C VAL A 531 22.04 16.94 -3.62
N GLY A 532 21.97 15.94 -2.74
CA GLY A 532 23.12 15.47 -1.97
C GLY A 532 24.13 14.68 -2.82
N LEU A 533 25.19 15.33 -3.29
CA LEU A 533 26.31 14.69 -4.00
C LEU A 533 27.38 14.14 -3.02
N PRO A 534 27.67 12.83 -3.00
CA PRO A 534 28.83 12.29 -2.28
C PRO A 534 30.14 12.71 -2.96
N LYS A 535 31.14 13.12 -2.19
CA LYS A 535 32.51 13.32 -2.69
C LYS A 535 33.19 11.97 -2.85
N ALA A 536 33.35 11.49 -4.07
CA ALA A 536 34.36 10.48 -4.40
C ALA A 536 35.72 11.15 -4.62
N PHE A 537 36.79 10.54 -4.12
CA PHE A 537 38.17 11.01 -4.32
C PHE A 537 39.12 9.80 -4.37
N ASP A 538 40.23 9.97 -5.09
CA ASP A 538 41.36 9.05 -5.27
C ASP A 538 41.12 7.63 -5.82
N THR A 539 41.48 7.48 -7.10
CA THR A 539 42.02 6.24 -7.67
C THR A 539 43.44 6.52 -8.18
N VAL A 540 44.44 5.71 -7.81
CA VAL A 540 45.74 5.56 -8.49
C VAL A 540 46.58 4.46 -7.82
N SER A 541 47.43 3.76 -8.60
CA SER A 541 48.35 2.67 -8.19
C SER A 541 47.67 1.32 -7.82
N GLN A 542 48.22 0.14 -8.14
CA GLN A 542 49.41 -0.21 -8.93
C GLN A 542 49.31 -1.64 -9.53
N LEU A 543 50.00 -1.87 -10.64
CA LEU A 543 50.47 -3.17 -11.14
C LEU A 543 52.03 -3.17 -11.07
N PRO A 544 52.78 -4.27 -11.24
CA PRO A 544 52.40 -5.64 -11.69
C PRO A 544 53.00 -6.80 -10.86
N PHE A 545 52.62 -8.07 -11.13
CA PHE A 545 53.55 -9.15 -11.55
C PHE A 545 52.84 -10.46 -11.96
N ILE A 546 53.49 -11.26 -12.82
CA ILE A 546 53.20 -12.69 -13.10
C ILE A 546 54.57 -13.38 -13.30
N PRO A 547 54.76 -14.63 -12.87
CA PRO A 547 55.03 -15.68 -13.86
C PRO A 547 54.34 -17.03 -13.55
N HIS A 548 54.25 -17.87 -14.58
CA HIS A 548 53.74 -19.25 -14.52
C HIS A 548 54.91 -20.26 -14.49
N ASN A 549 54.66 -21.40 -13.85
CA ASN A 549 55.08 -22.77 -14.20
C ASN A 549 56.55 -23.22 -14.36
N GLU A 550 56.66 -24.53 -14.05
CA GLU A 550 57.30 -25.62 -14.83
C GLU A 550 58.61 -26.31 -14.36
N GLU A 551 58.49 -27.64 -14.45
CA GLU A 551 59.46 -28.75 -14.55
C GLU A 551 60.68 -28.87 -13.62
N LYS A 552 60.72 -30.01 -12.91
CA LYS A 552 61.95 -30.77 -12.65
C LYS A 552 61.66 -32.26 -12.42
N SER A 553 61.58 -33.02 -13.51
CA SER A 553 61.76 -34.48 -13.47
C SER A 553 63.26 -34.81 -13.40
N ALA A 554 63.62 -35.86 -12.66
CA ALA A 554 65.00 -36.30 -12.52
C ALA A 554 65.08 -37.82 -12.31
N SER A 555 65.30 -38.56 -13.39
CA SER A 555 65.59 -40.00 -13.35
C SER A 555 67.11 -40.23 -13.37
N ALA A 556 67.58 -41.13 -12.51
CA ALA A 556 68.96 -41.59 -12.42
C ALA A 556 68.92 -43.13 -12.54
N SER A 557 69.31 -43.73 -13.66
CA SER A 557 70.67 -43.90 -14.21
C SER A 557 71.17 -45.33 -13.95
N SER A 558 71.03 -46.19 -14.95
CA SER A 558 71.55 -47.57 -14.95
C SER A 558 72.94 -47.63 -15.60
N GLY A 559 73.79 -48.59 -15.19
CA GLY A 559 75.10 -48.83 -15.78
C GLY A 559 76.03 -49.70 -14.91
N LEU A 560 77.10 -50.21 -15.53
CA LEU A 560 78.09 -51.17 -14.99
C LEU A 560 77.51 -52.59 -14.79
N THR A 561 77.80 -53.64 -15.58
CA THR A 561 78.91 -54.04 -16.49
C THR A 561 80.20 -54.61 -15.86
N GLU A 562 80.16 -55.94 -15.69
CA GLU A 562 81.19 -56.91 -16.14
C GLU A 562 82.45 -57.26 -15.31
N SER A 563 82.88 -58.52 -15.48
CA SER A 563 84.24 -59.07 -15.35
C SER A 563 84.93 -59.26 -13.97
N ALA A 564 84.92 -60.51 -13.48
CA ALA A 564 86.05 -61.12 -12.75
C ALA A 564 86.03 -62.66 -12.89
N SER A 565 87.20 -63.33 -12.84
CA SER A 565 87.36 -64.72 -13.31
C SER A 565 87.82 -65.74 -12.25
N LEU A 566 87.22 -66.94 -12.29
CA LEU A 566 87.84 -68.25 -12.01
C LEU A 566 88.81 -68.37 -10.82
N ALA A 567 88.26 -68.61 -9.62
CA ALA A 567 88.98 -69.29 -8.53
C ALA A 567 88.06 -70.24 -7.76
N ALA A 568 88.62 -71.32 -7.22
CA ALA A 568 88.00 -72.28 -6.29
C ALA A 568 86.63 -72.91 -6.70
N ARG A 569 86.70 -73.97 -7.53
CA ARG A 569 85.53 -74.80 -7.93
C ARG A 569 84.86 -75.57 -6.76
N ASN A 570 85.41 -75.54 -5.56
CA ASN A 570 84.75 -76.03 -4.33
C ASN A 570 83.91 -74.96 -3.61
N THR A 571 84.00 -73.68 -4.00
CA THR A 571 83.13 -72.61 -3.48
C THR A 571 81.86 -72.44 -4.33
N SER A 572 81.77 -73.10 -5.49
CA SER A 572 80.68 -72.91 -6.49
C SER A 572 79.28 -73.12 -5.89
N ILE A 573 79.08 -74.14 -5.06
CA ILE A 573 77.76 -74.42 -4.45
C ILE A 573 77.37 -73.31 -3.45
N GLY A 574 78.32 -72.86 -2.62
CA GLY A 574 78.10 -71.76 -1.68
C GLY A 574 77.88 -70.42 -2.38
N VAL A 575 78.61 -70.15 -3.48
CA VAL A 575 78.43 -68.93 -4.30
C VAL A 575 77.15 -69.00 -5.13
N GLU A 576 76.73 -70.15 -5.65
CA GLU A 576 75.45 -70.30 -6.33
C GLU A 576 74.26 -70.17 -5.35
N GLN A 577 74.37 -70.71 -4.13
CA GLN A 577 73.36 -70.48 -3.08
C GLN A 577 73.34 -69.03 -2.61
N SER A 578 74.51 -68.42 -2.37
CA SER A 578 74.58 -67.02 -1.95
C SER A 578 74.16 -66.06 -3.06
N SER A 579 74.49 -66.35 -4.33
CA SER A 579 74.08 -65.58 -5.50
C SER A 579 72.57 -65.70 -5.73
N ARG A 580 72.02 -66.92 -5.67
CA ARG A 580 70.56 -67.14 -5.70
C ARG A 580 69.87 -66.42 -4.55
N MET A 581 70.40 -66.46 -3.33
CA MET A 581 69.87 -65.66 -2.21
C MET A 581 69.90 -64.16 -2.52
N THR A 582 70.99 -63.62 -3.08
CA THR A 582 71.02 -62.21 -3.46
C THR A 582 70.06 -61.89 -4.59
N THR A 583 69.85 -62.80 -5.55
CA THR A 583 68.85 -62.63 -6.62
C THR A 583 67.43 -62.66 -6.06
N THR A 584 67.06 -63.64 -5.24
CA THR A 584 65.71 -63.68 -4.64
C THR A 584 65.47 -62.53 -3.67
N MET A 585 66.51 -62.05 -2.97
CA MET A 585 66.42 -60.84 -2.15
C MET A 585 66.26 -59.58 -3.02
N LEU A 586 66.94 -59.49 -4.18
CA LEU A 586 66.78 -58.39 -5.13
C LEU A 586 65.39 -58.41 -5.78
N GLU A 587 64.91 -59.56 -6.23
CA GLU A 587 63.53 -59.76 -6.71
C GLU A 587 62.53 -59.33 -5.61
N GLU A 588 62.72 -59.77 -4.36
CA GLU A 588 61.93 -59.31 -3.22
C GLU A 588 62.00 -57.79 -2.96
N TYR A 589 63.11 -57.12 -3.29
CA TYR A 589 63.24 -55.66 -3.15
C TYR A 589 62.63 -54.90 -4.33
N GLU A 590 62.70 -55.43 -5.56
CA GLU A 590 61.99 -54.89 -6.74
C GLU A 590 60.47 -55.06 -6.59
N ASP A 591 60.01 -56.17 -6.03
CA ASP A 591 58.60 -56.43 -5.74
C ASP A 591 58.07 -55.48 -4.64
N LYS A 592 58.90 -55.16 -3.63
CA LYS A 592 58.59 -54.13 -2.60
C LYS A 592 58.63 -52.71 -3.17
N LEU A 593 59.56 -52.41 -4.08
CA LEU A 593 59.60 -51.13 -4.80
C LEU A 593 58.35 -50.93 -5.66
N SER A 594 57.97 -51.95 -6.44
CA SER A 594 56.78 -51.92 -7.30
C SER A 594 55.50 -51.71 -6.50
N ARG A 595 55.37 -52.35 -5.34
CA ARG A 595 54.25 -52.13 -4.41
C ARG A 595 54.26 -50.70 -3.84
N MET A 596 55.40 -50.21 -3.35
CA MET A 596 55.51 -48.82 -2.87
C MET A 596 55.23 -47.78 -3.96
N GLN A 597 55.52 -48.07 -5.24
CA GLN A 597 55.13 -47.19 -6.35
C GLN A 597 53.61 -47.19 -6.57
N SER A 598 52.97 -48.37 -6.53
CA SER A 598 51.51 -48.47 -6.57
C SER A 598 50.85 -47.72 -5.40
N ASP A 599 51.39 -47.87 -4.18
CA ASP A 599 50.90 -47.18 -2.98
C ASP A 599 51.04 -45.65 -3.13
N VAL A 600 52.13 -45.16 -3.75
CA VAL A 600 52.35 -43.74 -4.03
C VAL A 600 51.39 -43.20 -5.10
N GLU A 601 51.12 -43.95 -6.17
CA GLU A 601 50.14 -43.57 -7.20
C GLU A 601 48.71 -43.50 -6.63
N GLU A 602 48.34 -44.41 -5.72
CA GLU A 602 47.06 -44.35 -5.00
C GLU A 602 47.00 -43.14 -4.04
N VAL A 603 48.09 -42.85 -3.31
CA VAL A 603 48.20 -41.67 -2.43
C VAL A 603 48.11 -40.35 -3.21
N ASP A 604 48.72 -40.25 -4.39
CA ASP A 604 48.62 -39.05 -5.23
C ASP A 604 47.23 -38.90 -5.89
N SER A 605 46.56 -40.01 -6.23
CA SER A 605 45.14 -40.01 -6.61
C SER A 605 44.22 -39.52 -5.47
N MET A 606 44.45 -40.00 -4.24
CA MET A 606 43.78 -39.51 -3.04
C MET A 606 44.07 -38.03 -2.78
N ARG A 607 45.32 -37.57 -2.96
CA ARG A 607 45.69 -36.15 -2.86
C ARG A 607 44.94 -35.30 -3.87
N ALA A 608 44.81 -35.75 -5.12
CA ALA A 608 44.08 -35.03 -6.17
C ALA A 608 42.58 -34.90 -5.85
N THR A 609 41.93 -35.98 -5.41
CA THR A 609 40.50 -35.94 -5.03
C THR A 609 40.25 -35.09 -3.78
N VAL A 610 41.13 -35.14 -2.77
CA VAL A 610 41.08 -34.23 -1.61
C VAL A 610 41.22 -32.76 -2.05
N GLN A 611 42.07 -32.47 -3.04
CA GLN A 611 42.26 -31.12 -3.55
C GLN A 611 41.07 -30.62 -4.38
N GLU A 612 40.40 -31.47 -5.18
CA GLU A 612 39.13 -31.11 -5.83
C GLU A 612 38.04 -30.84 -4.78
N LEU A 613 37.87 -31.72 -3.80
CA LEU A 613 36.90 -31.54 -2.71
C LEU A 613 37.16 -30.26 -1.91
N THR A 614 38.43 -29.91 -1.67
CA THR A 614 38.82 -28.66 -0.98
C THR A 614 38.43 -27.43 -1.79
N ASN A 615 38.69 -27.42 -3.10
CA ASN A 615 38.27 -26.33 -3.99
C ASN A 615 36.74 -26.21 -4.01
N ARG A 616 36.04 -27.34 -4.17
CA ARG A 616 34.57 -27.41 -4.23
C ARG A 616 33.90 -26.98 -2.92
N LEU A 617 34.56 -27.20 -1.78
CA LEU A 617 34.12 -26.70 -0.47
C LEU A 617 34.31 -25.19 -0.38
N LYS A 618 35.47 -24.67 -0.81
CA LYS A 618 35.75 -23.22 -0.87
C LYS A 618 34.79 -22.45 -1.79
N ASP A 619 34.39 -23.03 -2.91
CA ASP A 619 33.35 -22.48 -3.81
C ASP A 619 31.96 -22.45 -3.16
N LYS A 620 31.67 -23.39 -2.25
CA LYS A 620 30.45 -23.36 -1.44
C LYS A 620 30.54 -22.34 -0.32
N GLU A 621 31.69 -22.15 0.32
CA GLU A 621 31.90 -21.08 1.29
C GLU A 621 31.75 -19.69 0.67
N SER A 622 32.28 -19.45 -0.53
CA SER A 622 32.08 -18.17 -1.24
C SER A 622 30.61 -17.94 -1.58
N SER A 623 29.91 -18.96 -2.09
CA SER A 623 28.47 -18.93 -2.36
C SER A 623 27.64 -18.63 -1.10
N ILE A 624 28.00 -19.24 0.04
CA ILE A 624 27.32 -19.03 1.33
C ILE A 624 27.56 -17.60 1.84
N ASN A 625 28.77 -17.07 1.70
CA ASN A 625 29.09 -15.70 2.09
C ASN A 625 28.35 -14.67 1.23
N GLU A 626 28.25 -14.88 -0.08
CA GLU A 626 27.49 -14.00 -0.97
C GLU A 626 25.98 -14.02 -0.67
N LEU A 627 25.40 -15.19 -0.42
CA LEU A 627 24.01 -15.33 0.03
C LEU A 627 23.76 -14.69 1.40
N ASN A 628 24.71 -14.80 2.33
CA ASN A 628 24.64 -14.10 3.63
C ASN A 628 24.70 -12.58 3.48
N GLU A 629 25.52 -12.05 2.57
CA GLU A 629 25.58 -10.62 2.31
C GLU A 629 24.29 -10.11 1.64
N GLN A 630 23.72 -10.86 0.69
CA GLN A 630 22.40 -10.57 0.11
C GLN A 630 21.28 -10.61 1.16
N ARG A 631 21.29 -11.59 2.06
CA ARG A 631 20.37 -11.69 3.20
C ARG A 631 20.50 -10.47 4.14
N ALA A 632 21.72 -10.05 4.47
CA ALA A 632 21.96 -8.88 5.30
C ALA A 632 21.50 -7.57 4.64
N LYS A 633 21.70 -7.42 3.31
CA LYS A 633 21.17 -6.31 2.51
C LYS A 633 19.64 -6.27 2.55
N LEU A 634 18.97 -7.42 2.38
CA LEU A 634 17.51 -7.55 2.48
C LEU A 634 17.01 -7.23 3.90
N GLU A 635 17.65 -7.73 4.95
CA GLU A 635 17.26 -7.44 6.35
C GLU A 635 17.48 -5.96 6.72
N SER A 636 18.51 -5.32 6.17
CA SER A 636 18.70 -3.86 6.29
C SER A 636 17.57 -3.10 5.61
N TYR A 637 17.13 -3.54 4.43
CA TYR A 637 16.04 -2.93 3.69
C TYR A 637 14.70 -3.10 4.40
N THR A 638 14.33 -4.32 4.82
CA THR A 638 13.07 -4.56 5.54
C THR A 638 13.03 -3.84 6.89
N ARG A 639 14.13 -3.82 7.66
CA ARG A 639 14.22 -3.05 8.92
C ARG A 639 14.03 -1.55 8.68
N LYS A 640 14.63 -0.98 7.63
CA LYS A 640 14.43 0.44 7.24
C LYS A 640 12.99 0.72 6.81
N THR A 641 12.39 -0.13 5.99
CA THR A 641 10.99 0.00 5.55
C THR A 641 10.02 -0.07 6.72
N LEU A 642 10.20 -1.06 7.62
CA LEU A 642 9.39 -1.22 8.83
C LEU A 642 9.51 0.00 9.74
N HIS A 643 10.73 0.51 9.98
CA HIS A 643 10.95 1.71 10.78
C HIS A 643 10.28 2.95 10.14
N ALA A 644 10.35 3.10 8.81
CA ALA A 644 9.70 4.22 8.12
C ALA A 644 8.16 4.16 8.23
N VAL A 645 7.57 2.96 8.19
CA VAL A 645 6.12 2.75 8.43
C VAL A 645 5.78 3.03 9.89
N GLN A 646 6.55 2.50 10.84
CA GLN A 646 6.35 2.69 12.28
C GLN A 646 6.45 4.17 12.68
N THR A 647 7.41 4.92 12.14
CA THR A 647 7.55 6.37 12.38
C THR A 647 6.37 7.15 11.80
N LYS A 648 5.90 6.82 10.58
CA LYS A 648 4.68 7.44 10.03
C LYS A 648 3.46 7.15 10.91
N TYR A 649 3.27 5.90 11.33
CA TYR A 649 2.16 5.51 12.20
C TYR A 649 2.22 6.22 13.56
N MET A 650 3.39 6.29 14.20
CA MET A 650 3.62 7.06 15.45
C MET A 650 3.22 8.53 15.31
N VAL A 651 3.60 9.20 14.21
CA VAL A 651 3.23 10.61 13.96
C VAL A 651 1.71 10.76 13.78
N THR A 652 1.08 9.88 13.00
CA THR A 652 -0.38 9.89 12.80
C THR A 652 -1.15 9.64 14.11
N VAL A 653 -0.73 8.66 14.92
CA VAL A 653 -1.32 8.38 16.24
C VAL A 653 -1.14 9.58 17.18
N SER A 654 0.03 10.22 17.20
CA SER A 654 0.27 11.42 17.98
C SER A 654 -0.62 12.59 17.54
N SER A 655 -0.79 12.78 16.23
CA SER A 655 -1.68 13.80 15.67
C SER A 655 -3.14 13.59 16.06
N HIS A 656 -3.66 12.36 15.92
CA HIS A 656 -5.03 12.05 16.36
C HIS A 656 -5.20 12.16 17.88
N ARG A 657 -4.17 11.82 18.67
CA ARG A 657 -4.21 11.99 20.14
C ARG A 657 -4.33 13.47 20.54
N ASN A 658 -3.63 14.37 19.86
CA ASN A 658 -3.81 15.82 20.04
C ASN A 658 -5.21 16.28 19.60
N GLN A 659 -5.70 15.84 18.43
CA GLN A 659 -7.05 16.19 17.95
C GLN A 659 -8.16 15.70 18.90
N ILE A 660 -7.97 14.56 19.57
CA ILE A 660 -8.88 14.07 20.62
C ILE A 660 -8.81 14.97 21.86
N GLY A 661 -7.61 15.39 22.28
CA GLY A 661 -7.42 16.36 23.37
C GLY A 661 -8.11 17.71 23.09
N GLU A 662 -7.86 18.32 21.93
CA GLU A 662 -8.49 19.57 21.50
C GLU A 662 -10.02 19.47 21.46
N LYS A 663 -10.57 18.33 20.98
CA LYS A 663 -12.01 18.07 21.00
C LYS A 663 -12.54 17.90 22.42
N GLN A 664 -11.81 17.24 23.31
CA GLN A 664 -12.20 17.04 24.71
C GLN A 664 -12.23 18.37 25.48
N GLU A 665 -11.19 19.20 25.38
CA GLU A 665 -11.17 20.57 25.92
C GLU A 665 -12.35 21.40 25.39
N LYS A 666 -12.68 21.23 24.10
CA LYS A 666 -13.81 21.93 23.49
C LYS A 666 -15.17 21.46 24.01
N ILE A 667 -15.31 20.17 24.31
CA ILE A 667 -16.51 19.60 24.95
C ILE A 667 -16.64 20.19 26.36
N GLU A 668 -15.60 20.12 27.19
CA GLU A 668 -15.61 20.64 28.57
C GLU A 668 -15.94 22.14 28.63
N PHE A 669 -15.39 22.93 27.70
CA PHE A 669 -15.75 24.35 27.55
C PHE A 669 -17.25 24.56 27.23
N LEU A 670 -17.81 23.75 26.34
CA LEU A 670 -19.23 23.84 25.96
C LEU A 670 -20.15 23.34 27.08
N GLU A 671 -19.79 22.28 27.78
CA GLU A 671 -20.51 21.77 28.96
C GLU A 671 -20.53 22.79 30.11
N LYS A 672 -19.37 23.40 30.41
CA LYS A 672 -19.28 24.48 31.39
C LYS A 672 -20.20 25.65 31.02
N ARG A 673 -20.17 26.10 29.75
CA ARG A 673 -21.03 27.18 29.26
C ARG A 673 -22.52 26.80 29.29
N LEU A 674 -22.88 25.55 29.01
CA LEU A 674 -24.26 25.05 29.15
C LEU A 674 -24.71 25.00 30.61
N LYS A 675 -23.83 24.63 31.54
CA LYS A 675 -24.08 24.65 32.99
C LYS A 675 -24.30 26.07 33.50
N GLU A 676 -23.48 27.02 33.05
CA GLU A 676 -23.63 28.47 33.33
C GLU A 676 -24.96 29.02 32.77
N MET A 677 -25.32 28.70 31.52
CA MET A 677 -26.60 29.09 30.92
C MET A 677 -27.81 28.52 31.68
N ARG A 678 -27.78 27.23 32.05
CA ARG A 678 -28.83 26.61 32.88
C ARG A 678 -28.95 27.29 34.25
N ALA A 679 -27.82 27.67 34.87
CA ALA A 679 -27.80 28.39 36.13
C ALA A 679 -28.28 29.85 36.02
N SER A 680 -28.14 30.50 34.87
CA SER A 680 -28.78 31.81 34.60
C SER A 680 -30.28 31.64 34.46
N TYR A 681 -30.72 30.77 33.55
CA TYR A 681 -32.15 30.51 33.30
C TYR A 681 -32.91 30.08 34.56
N SER A 682 -32.31 29.23 35.41
CA SER A 682 -32.92 28.82 36.67
C SER A 682 -33.07 29.98 37.68
N ARG A 683 -32.11 30.92 37.73
CA ARG A 683 -32.22 32.13 38.55
C ARG A 683 -33.25 33.11 38.00
N GLU A 684 -33.29 33.29 36.67
CA GLU A 684 -34.29 34.12 35.98
C GLU A 684 -35.71 33.56 36.20
N GLN A 685 -35.89 32.24 36.10
CA GLN A 685 -37.16 31.55 36.40
C GLN A 685 -37.56 31.72 37.88
N ALA A 686 -36.63 31.60 38.81
CA ALA A 686 -36.90 31.82 40.24
C ALA A 686 -37.29 33.27 40.54
N LEU A 687 -36.61 34.25 39.94
CA LEU A 687 -36.95 35.67 40.06
C LEU A 687 -38.33 35.97 39.47
N MET A 688 -38.62 35.52 38.25
CA MET A 688 -39.95 35.68 37.65
C MET A 688 -41.05 35.05 38.52
N MET A 689 -40.84 33.84 39.03
CA MET A 689 -41.81 33.15 39.88
C MET A 689 -42.01 33.88 41.22
N SER A 690 -40.95 34.46 41.81
CA SER A 690 -41.06 35.31 43.00
C SER A 690 -41.85 36.60 42.71
N SER A 691 -41.59 37.28 41.59
CA SER A 691 -42.32 38.48 41.20
C SER A 691 -43.79 38.19 40.88
N PHE A 692 -44.10 37.06 40.22
CA PHE A 692 -45.49 36.62 40.01
C PHE A 692 -46.20 36.31 41.32
N TYR A 693 -45.52 35.68 42.28
CA TYR A 693 -46.08 35.44 43.62
C TYR A 693 -46.33 36.75 44.37
N GLU A 694 -45.38 37.69 44.35
CA GLU A 694 -45.51 39.00 44.99
C GLU A 694 -46.66 39.84 44.38
N ILE A 695 -46.75 39.88 43.04
CA ILE A 695 -47.86 40.53 42.32
C ILE A 695 -49.20 39.85 42.67
N GLY A 696 -49.25 38.52 42.72
CA GLY A 696 -50.45 37.78 43.11
C GLY A 696 -50.89 38.08 44.54
N MET A 697 -49.95 38.09 45.49
CA MET A 697 -50.20 38.44 46.89
C MET A 697 -50.65 39.90 47.06
N GLU A 698 -50.11 40.83 46.25
CA GLU A 698 -50.52 42.23 46.28
C GLU A 698 -51.89 42.46 45.62
N MET A 699 -52.22 41.76 44.53
CA MET A 699 -53.59 41.74 43.98
C MET A 699 -54.58 41.15 44.99
N GLN A 700 -54.22 40.07 45.69
CA GLN A 700 -55.04 39.50 46.75
C GLN A 700 -55.20 40.45 47.94
N ARG A 701 -54.13 41.12 48.39
CA ARG A 701 -54.18 42.15 49.44
C ARG A 701 -55.13 43.29 49.05
N ARG A 702 -55.02 43.81 47.82
CA ARG A 702 -55.93 44.85 47.28
C ARG A 702 -57.38 44.39 47.15
N THR A 703 -57.62 43.09 46.98
CA THR A 703 -58.97 42.51 46.93
C THR A 703 -59.54 42.25 48.33
N MET A 704 -58.67 42.02 49.32
CA MET A 704 -59.06 41.73 50.71
C MET A 704 -59.13 42.97 51.62
N MET A 705 -58.56 44.12 51.24
CA MET A 705 -58.76 45.38 51.95
C MET A 705 -60.05 46.07 51.47
N PRO A 706 -61.04 46.35 52.36
CA PRO A 706 -62.15 47.24 52.04
C PRO A 706 -61.63 48.64 51.70
N GLN A 707 -62.23 49.30 50.71
CA GLN A 707 -61.82 50.62 50.27
C GLN A 707 -62.18 51.70 51.31
N ALA A 708 -61.27 51.96 52.25
CA ALA A 708 -61.33 53.15 53.08
C ALA A 708 -61.02 54.38 52.21
N SER A 709 -62.01 55.25 52.02
CA SER A 709 -61.79 56.59 51.45
C SER A 709 -61.11 57.50 52.48
N PRO A 710 -60.28 58.46 52.02
CA PRO A 710 -60.82 59.81 51.89
C PRO A 710 -60.46 60.50 50.56
N GLN A 711 -60.90 61.75 50.42
CA GLN A 711 -60.70 62.57 49.22
C GLN A 711 -59.22 62.86 48.94
N HIS A 712 -58.81 62.86 47.66
CA HIS A 712 -58.59 64.09 46.88
C HIS A 712 -58.53 63.73 45.38
N GLY A 713 -58.79 64.71 44.51
CA GLY A 713 -59.10 64.43 43.10
C GLY A 713 -57.89 64.36 42.16
N ASN A 714 -57.90 63.38 41.27
CA ASN A 714 -57.77 63.65 39.84
C ASN A 714 -58.31 62.49 38.97
N ALA A 715 -58.84 62.81 37.79
CA ALA A 715 -59.42 61.82 36.89
C ALA A 715 -58.39 61.32 35.86
N ALA A 716 -58.11 60.01 35.85
CA ALA A 716 -57.33 59.37 34.80
C ALA A 716 -57.71 57.88 34.60
N PHE A 717 -58.24 57.58 33.41
CA PHE A 717 -58.14 56.33 32.66
C PHE A 717 -57.92 55.00 33.40
N GLN A 718 -58.97 54.19 33.53
CA GLN A 718 -58.84 52.73 33.45
C GLN A 718 -58.85 52.29 31.98
N PRO A 719 -57.90 51.45 31.51
CA PRO A 719 -57.95 50.88 30.17
C PRO A 719 -59.00 49.76 30.10
N THR A 720 -60.11 50.00 29.41
CA THR A 720 -61.14 48.98 29.15
C THR A 720 -60.59 47.93 28.19
N SER A 721 -60.54 46.66 28.62
CA SER A 721 -60.05 45.60 27.74
C SER A 721 -60.98 45.40 26.54
N TRP A 722 -60.41 45.17 25.36
CA TRP A 722 -61.17 45.02 24.11
C TRP A 722 -62.26 43.94 24.19
N LEU A 723 -62.03 42.89 24.99
CA LEU A 723 -62.98 41.81 25.27
C LEU A 723 -64.15 42.23 26.18
N SER A 724 -64.09 43.33 26.94
CA SER A 724 -65.26 43.87 27.64
C SER A 724 -66.11 44.73 26.69
N SER A 725 -65.46 45.56 25.86
CA SER A 725 -66.12 46.38 24.83
C SER A 725 -66.88 45.50 23.83
N ARG A 726 -66.24 44.47 23.25
CA ARG A 726 -66.88 43.54 22.30
C ARG A 726 -68.07 42.79 22.89
N ARG A 727 -68.01 42.41 24.19
CA ARG A 727 -69.15 41.79 24.91
C ARG A 727 -70.28 42.77 25.24
N ALA A 728 -69.99 44.07 25.36
CA ALA A 728 -71.03 45.09 25.45
C ALA A 728 -71.71 45.32 24.08
N GLU A 729 -70.93 45.29 23.00
CA GLU A 729 -71.42 45.44 21.63
C GLU A 729 -72.33 44.27 21.20
N GLU A 730 -71.97 43.03 21.52
CA GLU A 730 -72.86 41.87 21.30
C GLU A 730 -74.14 41.94 22.15
N ARG A 731 -74.04 42.44 23.40
CA ARG A 731 -75.19 42.61 24.28
C ARG A 731 -76.14 43.73 23.82
N THR A 732 -75.65 44.76 23.13
CA THR A 732 -76.51 45.79 22.51
C THR A 732 -77.10 45.29 21.19
N LYS A 733 -76.36 44.55 20.37
CA LYS A 733 -76.90 43.89 19.17
C LYS A 733 -78.00 42.86 19.49
N ARG A 734 -77.91 42.16 20.63
CA ARG A 734 -78.98 41.27 21.15
C ARG A 734 -80.11 41.99 21.92
N ARG A 735 -80.22 43.32 21.83
CA ARG A 735 -81.28 44.11 22.50
C ARG A 735 -82.11 44.99 21.56
N ASN A 736 -81.75 45.02 20.28
CA ASN A 736 -82.46 45.72 19.20
C ASN A 736 -82.99 44.72 18.14
N LEU A 737 -83.29 43.50 18.60
CA LEU A 737 -84.05 42.43 17.97
C LEU A 737 -84.99 41.86 19.06
#